data_AF-A0A519LPW2-F1
#
_entry.id   AF-A0A519LPW2-F1
#
_cell.length_a   1.000
_cell.length_b   1.000
_cell.length_c   1.000
_cell.angle_alpha   90.00
_cell.angle_beta   90.00
_cell.angle_gamma   90.00
#
_symmetry.space_group_name_H-M   'P 1'
#
loop_
_entity.id
_entity.type
_entity.pdbx_description
1 polymer ?
#
loop_
_entity_poly.entity_id
_entity_poly.type
_entity_poly.pdbx_seq_one_letter_code
_entity_poly.pdbx_strand_id
1 'polypeptide(L)'
;MGENVDLIDVEFEMRMQAQDFTFAGYDTQSGAKIEKDSSSARSEFKESPFQVIATNASKNVFKKKPKMHFNHTGIQNSSEGQLEEAVRLEKEKRENLMHVKGRSKTPELKIGGRAQLSDINGKAMETYRIIEIKHVYEPGDYYNEFVGIPDLFNASPYIDTEAVPRGEEQPARVMDNNDPTGAGRVRVQFPWQEDKGQTTPWIRLIQPHSGSGKGFHFIPEIGEEVLVSHESQNAEKPFVMGAHYNGGEVSGFHTAGNDLKVMQTRSGCKIVINDEKGSMLLQDANGSKVFLDGQGNIDLMSSKKINLDSKEINLRAEKIKLESSELMDIKSYQSAKFTSFQTMNIDSTKSLKVNSTNMSMNAMEGFKTTAQKVDLGAEKQMKISSQAMEVHGTDKMDLKSPVLNKVTQAEKISLASDDKKDNQFIAVVTPLSDYKGEFGIDYCEMDDKFEKIVKFQGTNISDVEYIFNKATNQYIKVATGDSPEKQNIVKEMYYPKTIFGKNYLATWMNVPKGVKAKVTISTKLVGTDESKEKPAEEFITFQESPNFRVTFKGAINGKIKLEAKKKGSYDVEIEALNTIETEEYLTMLDETGSIVGVIEMSPNKVEELEIKIIPVVLKTLTPALQDTQAEAIYNKAIAAKNANNLNLIDTFNQQSLNQAGIKSKLILNPKGVEKLVIDVTNEYKNYWDITKRELKDWTFSLTEADPAKRPSVWKSEDGQGIYEFKNGKVDNDTRMLLDELEEDYYKKYGKAFKGAIVFVIDEKYNKPNVNGYSQNNPLRSQGTIVFTGGLGDTDTYTHEIGHMLGLEHTFFADVKDFNETNTSIKLNEDNIKLFEQNIK
;
A
#
# COMPACT_ATOMS: atom_id res chain seq x y z
N MET A 1 33.47 -95.46 7.04
CA MET A 1 32.36 -94.50 7.05
C MET A 1 32.74 -93.45 6.03
N GLY A 2 32.11 -93.48 4.86
CA GLY A 2 32.63 -92.82 3.66
C GLY A 2 32.51 -91.30 3.73
N GLU A 3 33.62 -90.62 3.47
CA GLU A 3 33.65 -89.23 3.03
C GLU A 3 32.87 -89.13 1.69
N ASN A 4 32.13 -88.03 1.44
CA ASN A 4 31.56 -87.68 0.13
C ASN A 4 30.58 -88.70 -0.52
N VAL A 5 29.50 -89.11 0.18
CA VAL A 5 28.49 -90.01 -0.43
C VAL A 5 27.65 -89.31 -1.50
N ASP A 6 27.33 -88.03 -1.31
CA ASP A 6 26.36 -87.29 -2.15
C ASP A 6 26.96 -86.09 -2.93
N LEU A 7 28.07 -85.52 -2.47
CA LEU A 7 28.76 -84.39 -3.11
C LEU A 7 30.08 -84.91 -3.75
N ILE A 8 30.22 -84.73 -5.06
CA ILE A 8 31.39 -85.18 -5.84
C ILE A 8 32.53 -84.17 -5.69
N ASP A 9 32.25 -82.90 -5.95
CA ASP A 9 33.16 -81.78 -5.73
C ASP A 9 32.39 -80.47 -5.53
N VAL A 10 33.13 -79.48 -5.02
CA VAL A 10 32.64 -78.12 -4.81
C VAL A 10 33.75 -77.11 -5.04
N GLU A 11 33.43 -76.03 -5.75
CA GLU A 11 34.26 -74.88 -6.00
C GLU A 11 33.56 -73.62 -5.47
N PHE A 12 34.32 -72.79 -4.75
CA PHE A 12 33.85 -71.52 -4.22
C PHE A 12 34.46 -70.38 -5.05
N GLU A 13 33.62 -69.71 -5.84
CA GLU A 13 34.01 -68.54 -6.63
C GLU A 13 33.61 -67.25 -5.91
N MET A 14 34.56 -66.34 -5.74
CA MET A 14 34.29 -64.97 -5.32
C MET A 14 34.54 -64.00 -6.48
N ARG A 15 33.63 -63.06 -6.66
CA ARG A 15 33.69 -62.03 -7.71
C ARG A 15 33.84 -60.66 -7.07
N MET A 16 34.28 -59.70 -7.88
CA MET A 16 34.37 -58.30 -7.46
C MET A 16 33.48 -57.44 -8.36
N GLN A 17 32.65 -56.60 -7.74
CA GLN A 17 31.74 -55.69 -8.44
C GLN A 17 31.65 -54.35 -7.70
N ALA A 18 31.35 -53.25 -8.40
CA ALA A 18 31.18 -51.94 -7.79
C ALA A 18 30.03 -51.93 -6.78
N GLN A 19 30.35 -51.72 -5.50
CA GLN A 19 29.41 -51.78 -4.38
C GLN A 19 28.71 -50.46 -4.10
N ASP A 20 29.45 -49.36 -4.19
CA ASP A 20 28.95 -48.03 -3.85
C ASP A 20 28.28 -47.39 -5.05
N PHE A 21 27.05 -46.88 -4.88
CA PHE A 21 26.32 -46.14 -5.91
C PHE A 21 25.29 -45.20 -5.29
N THR A 22 24.75 -44.29 -6.11
CA THR A 22 23.66 -43.40 -5.72
C THR A 22 22.62 -43.37 -6.84
N PHE A 23 21.36 -43.58 -6.51
CA PHE A 23 20.25 -43.33 -7.44
C PHE A 23 19.70 -41.92 -7.23
N ALA A 24 19.39 -41.23 -8.33
CA ALA A 24 18.78 -39.90 -8.30
C ALA A 24 17.62 -39.80 -9.30
N GLY A 25 16.51 -39.24 -8.84
CA GLY A 25 15.33 -38.94 -9.64
C GLY A 25 14.86 -37.50 -9.43
N TYR A 26 13.77 -37.15 -10.10
CA TYR A 26 13.12 -35.86 -9.94
C TYR A 26 11.65 -36.07 -9.58
N ASP A 27 11.26 -35.60 -8.40
CA ASP A 27 9.86 -35.61 -8.01
C ASP A 27 9.16 -34.38 -8.60
N THR A 28 8.28 -34.63 -9.55
CA THR A 28 7.58 -33.57 -10.29
C THR A 28 6.57 -32.81 -9.43
N GLN A 29 6.13 -33.39 -8.30
CA GLN A 29 5.13 -32.76 -7.42
C GLN A 29 5.78 -31.78 -6.45
N SER A 30 6.85 -32.17 -5.75
CA SER A 30 7.63 -31.25 -4.92
C SER A 30 8.53 -30.32 -5.73
N GLY A 31 8.81 -30.68 -6.99
CA GLY A 31 9.82 -30.01 -7.81
C GLY A 31 11.25 -30.25 -7.31
N ALA A 32 11.45 -31.25 -6.45
CA ALA A 32 12.71 -31.53 -5.80
C ALA A 32 13.43 -32.74 -6.43
N LYS A 33 14.75 -32.70 -6.36
CA LYS A 33 15.59 -33.87 -6.61
C LYS A 33 15.43 -34.84 -5.45
N ILE A 34 15.15 -36.09 -5.77
CA ILE A 34 15.20 -37.20 -4.82
C ILE A 34 16.49 -37.99 -5.06
N GLU A 35 17.18 -38.38 -3.99
CA GLU A 35 18.37 -39.23 -4.10
C GLU A 35 18.50 -40.14 -2.89
N LYS A 36 18.95 -41.37 -3.15
CA LYS A 36 19.25 -42.34 -2.10
C LYS A 36 20.57 -43.03 -2.42
N ASP A 37 21.34 -43.20 -1.37
CA ASP A 37 22.68 -43.72 -1.41
C ASP A 37 22.68 -45.21 -1.05
N SER A 38 23.52 -46.03 -1.69
CA SER A 38 23.63 -47.45 -1.32
C SER A 38 24.04 -47.68 0.14
N SER A 39 24.66 -46.70 0.81
CA SER A 39 24.94 -46.74 2.25
C SER A 39 23.70 -46.58 3.14
N SER A 40 22.63 -45.97 2.61
CA SER A 40 21.38 -45.73 3.36
C SER A 40 20.48 -46.97 3.47
N ALA A 41 20.57 -47.89 2.50
CA ALA A 41 19.89 -49.17 2.56
C ALA A 41 20.72 -50.18 3.36
N ARG A 42 20.07 -51.01 4.17
CA ARG A 42 20.68 -52.21 4.76
C ARG A 42 20.16 -53.44 4.04
N SER A 43 21.04 -54.40 3.77
CA SER A 43 20.60 -55.74 3.39
C SER A 43 19.82 -56.34 4.57
N GLU A 44 18.73 -57.06 4.28
CA GLU A 44 17.82 -57.59 5.30
C GLU A 44 18.44 -58.72 6.15
N PHE A 45 19.60 -59.27 5.79
CA PHE A 45 20.13 -60.51 6.36
C PHE A 45 21.55 -60.39 6.93
N LYS A 46 21.94 -61.44 7.68
CA LYS A 46 23.28 -61.57 8.30
C LYS A 46 24.36 -61.71 7.23
N GLU A 47 25.41 -60.90 7.34
CA GLU A 47 26.56 -60.94 6.43
C GLU A 47 27.31 -62.27 6.58
N SER A 48 27.49 -63.02 5.48
CA SER A 48 28.43 -64.15 5.44
C SER A 48 29.86 -63.61 5.58
N PRO A 49 30.74 -64.21 6.41
CA PRO A 49 32.13 -63.78 6.55
C PRO A 49 32.88 -63.70 5.21
N PHE A 50 32.59 -64.61 4.27
CA PHE A 50 33.21 -64.62 2.95
C PHE A 50 32.73 -63.46 2.08
N GLN A 51 31.46 -63.11 2.18
CA GLN A 51 30.91 -61.98 1.45
C GLN A 51 31.42 -60.65 1.98
N VAL A 52 31.59 -60.49 3.30
CA VAL A 52 32.20 -59.27 3.88
C VAL A 52 33.61 -59.05 3.31
N ILE A 53 34.40 -60.13 3.20
CA ILE A 53 35.75 -60.07 2.60
C ILE A 53 35.66 -59.63 1.13
N ALA A 54 34.77 -60.24 0.34
CA ALA A 54 34.60 -59.91 -1.08
C ALA A 54 34.08 -58.48 -1.30
N THR A 55 33.15 -58.00 -0.46
CA THR A 55 32.61 -56.63 -0.48
C THR A 55 33.70 -55.61 -0.13
N ASN A 56 34.52 -55.89 0.89
CA ASN A 56 35.65 -55.02 1.26
C ASN A 56 36.73 -54.98 0.18
N ALA A 57 37.06 -56.13 -0.42
CA ALA A 57 37.95 -56.19 -1.57
C ALA A 57 37.40 -55.38 -2.74
N SER A 58 36.10 -55.51 -3.03
CA SER A 58 35.42 -54.78 -4.11
C SER A 58 35.50 -53.27 -3.92
N LYS A 59 35.25 -52.76 -2.70
CA LYS A 59 35.41 -51.34 -2.35
C LYS A 59 36.86 -50.85 -2.46
N ASN A 60 37.85 -51.75 -2.47
CA ASN A 60 39.24 -51.40 -2.70
C ASN A 60 39.60 -51.25 -4.17
N VAL A 61 38.92 -51.95 -5.08
CA VAL A 61 39.14 -51.81 -6.53
C VAL A 61 38.24 -50.73 -7.12
N PHE A 62 36.96 -50.71 -6.76
CA PHE A 62 35.97 -49.78 -7.31
C PHE A 62 35.87 -48.53 -6.43
N LYS A 63 36.83 -47.62 -6.58
CA LYS A 63 36.88 -46.35 -5.81
C LYS A 63 35.88 -45.28 -6.30
N LYS A 64 35.37 -45.40 -7.53
CA LYS A 64 34.42 -44.44 -8.10
C LYS A 64 32.99 -44.82 -7.75
N LYS A 65 32.23 -43.85 -7.26
CA LYS A 65 30.81 -44.00 -6.95
C LYS A 65 29.94 -43.42 -8.08
N PRO A 66 29.36 -44.24 -8.96
CA PRO A 66 28.47 -43.74 -10.00
C PRO A 66 27.17 -43.20 -9.42
N LYS A 67 26.69 -42.11 -10.04
CA LYS A 67 25.35 -41.58 -9.82
C LYS A 67 24.48 -41.92 -11.02
N MET A 68 23.39 -42.62 -10.79
CA MET A 68 22.53 -43.19 -11.82
C MET A 68 21.16 -42.53 -11.77
N HIS A 69 20.54 -42.31 -12.94
CA HIS A 69 19.16 -41.84 -12.99
C HIS A 69 18.22 -42.96 -12.59
N PHE A 70 17.24 -42.67 -11.73
CA PHE A 70 16.20 -43.63 -11.36
C PHE A 70 14.89 -43.28 -12.07
N ASN A 71 14.45 -44.18 -12.94
CA ASN A 71 13.21 -44.02 -13.68
C ASN A 71 12.00 -44.54 -12.89
N HIS A 72 11.58 -43.81 -11.85
CA HIS A 72 10.38 -44.13 -11.06
C HIS A 72 9.09 -44.16 -11.90
N THR A 73 8.00 -44.70 -11.36
CA THR A 73 6.70 -44.82 -12.06
C THR A 73 5.93 -43.49 -12.19
N GLY A 74 6.35 -42.43 -11.49
CA GLY A 74 5.65 -41.14 -11.47
C GLY A 74 4.36 -41.11 -10.64
N ILE A 75 3.97 -42.22 -9.99
CA ILE A 75 2.74 -42.32 -9.19
C ILE A 75 2.88 -41.56 -7.87
N GLN A 76 1.90 -40.69 -7.57
CA GLN A 76 1.88 -39.83 -6.38
C GLN A 76 2.13 -40.63 -5.09
N ASN A 77 2.92 -40.03 -4.18
CA ASN A 77 3.24 -40.52 -2.83
C ASN A 77 4.12 -41.78 -2.74
N SER A 78 4.67 -42.28 -3.85
CA SER A 78 5.47 -43.51 -3.84
C SER A 78 6.92 -43.34 -4.31
N SER A 79 7.30 -42.19 -4.86
CA SER A 79 8.62 -41.98 -5.48
C SER A 79 9.80 -42.26 -4.54
N GLU A 80 9.70 -41.87 -3.26
CA GLU A 80 10.76 -42.14 -2.29
C GLU A 80 10.80 -43.62 -1.87
N GLY A 81 9.66 -44.26 -1.62
CA GLY A 81 9.61 -45.69 -1.30
C GLY A 81 10.07 -46.57 -2.47
N GLN A 82 9.72 -46.21 -3.71
CA GLN A 82 10.21 -46.87 -4.93
C GLN A 82 11.72 -46.72 -5.08
N LEU A 83 12.26 -45.55 -4.76
CA LEU A 83 13.69 -45.28 -4.79
C LEU A 83 14.44 -46.07 -3.71
N GLU A 84 13.89 -46.16 -2.50
CA GLU A 84 14.45 -46.99 -1.42
C GLU A 84 14.50 -48.46 -1.79
N GLU A 85 13.40 -48.98 -2.35
CA GLU A 85 13.32 -50.36 -2.79
C GLU A 85 14.30 -50.64 -3.96
N ALA A 86 14.38 -49.73 -4.94
CA ALA A 86 15.33 -49.86 -6.03
C ALA A 86 16.80 -49.85 -5.56
N VAL A 87 17.15 -48.99 -4.60
CA VAL A 87 18.48 -48.99 -3.98
C VAL A 87 18.72 -50.30 -3.23
N ARG A 88 17.74 -50.81 -2.48
CA ARG A 88 17.86 -52.08 -1.75
C ARG A 88 18.08 -53.25 -2.70
N LEU A 89 17.25 -53.41 -3.72
CA LEU A 89 17.35 -54.50 -4.70
C LEU A 89 18.67 -54.48 -5.48
N GLU A 90 19.10 -53.30 -5.94
CA GLU A 90 20.37 -53.16 -6.66
C GLU A 90 21.58 -53.40 -5.74
N LYS A 91 21.47 -53.05 -4.46
CA LYS A 91 22.50 -53.35 -3.45
C LYS A 91 22.62 -54.84 -3.18
N GLU A 92 21.51 -55.52 -2.90
CA GLU A 92 21.48 -56.98 -2.68
C GLU A 92 22.03 -57.73 -3.91
N LYS A 93 21.69 -57.29 -5.12
CA LYS A 93 22.25 -57.82 -6.36
C LYS A 93 23.77 -57.67 -6.46
N ARG A 94 24.33 -56.52 -6.06
CA ARG A 94 25.78 -56.24 -6.11
C ARG A 94 26.56 -56.91 -4.98
N GLU A 95 25.93 -57.15 -3.84
CA GLU A 95 26.53 -57.85 -2.69
C GLU A 95 26.58 -59.37 -2.91
N ASN A 96 25.80 -59.90 -3.87
CA ASN A 96 25.87 -61.29 -4.28
C ASN A 96 27.16 -61.61 -5.06
N LEU A 97 28.28 -61.67 -4.33
CA LEU A 97 29.63 -61.83 -4.86
C LEU A 97 30.16 -63.26 -4.79
N MET A 98 29.40 -64.20 -4.23
CA MET A 98 29.85 -65.56 -3.99
C MET A 98 28.97 -66.57 -4.72
N HIS A 99 29.59 -67.37 -5.59
CA HIS A 99 28.95 -68.50 -6.23
C HIS A 99 29.59 -69.80 -5.73
N VAL A 100 28.75 -70.80 -5.51
CA VAL A 100 29.17 -72.15 -5.16
C VAL A 100 28.81 -73.06 -6.32
N LYS A 101 29.82 -73.55 -7.02
CA LYS A 101 29.64 -74.54 -8.08
C LYS A 101 29.86 -75.91 -7.47
N GLY A 102 28.91 -76.81 -7.62
CA GLY A 102 29.05 -78.16 -7.06
C GLY A 102 28.58 -79.20 -8.03
N ARG A 103 29.17 -80.40 -7.93
CA ARG A 103 28.67 -81.61 -8.56
C ARG A 103 28.16 -82.56 -7.51
N SER A 104 26.94 -83.08 -7.67
CA SER A 104 26.28 -83.92 -6.67
C SER A 104 25.55 -85.10 -7.30
N LYS A 105 25.42 -86.21 -6.57
CA LYS A 105 24.59 -87.37 -6.92
C LYS A 105 23.17 -87.28 -6.39
N THR A 106 22.81 -86.20 -5.69
CA THR A 106 21.48 -86.02 -5.09
C THR A 106 20.45 -85.59 -6.15
N PRO A 107 19.40 -86.37 -6.43
CA PRO A 107 18.39 -86.02 -7.41
C PRO A 107 17.38 -84.96 -6.95
N GLU A 108 17.36 -84.64 -5.65
CA GLU A 108 16.40 -83.73 -5.03
C GLU A 108 16.75 -82.24 -5.22
N LEU A 109 18.00 -81.95 -5.61
CA LEU A 109 18.43 -80.58 -5.90
C LEU A 109 17.68 -80.05 -7.13
N LYS A 110 17.23 -78.80 -7.07
CA LYS A 110 16.45 -78.13 -8.12
C LYS A 110 16.65 -76.63 -8.07
N ILE A 111 16.33 -75.94 -9.15
CA ILE A 111 16.30 -74.47 -9.20
C ILE A 111 15.45 -73.90 -8.05
N GLY A 112 15.97 -72.92 -7.32
CA GLY A 112 15.36 -72.34 -6.11
C GLY A 112 15.43 -73.23 -4.85
N GLY A 113 15.92 -74.47 -4.97
CA GLY A 113 16.15 -75.38 -3.85
C GLY A 113 17.37 -74.98 -3.00
N ARG A 114 17.57 -75.68 -1.88
CA ARG A 114 18.66 -75.43 -0.92
C ARG A 114 19.65 -76.59 -0.92
N ALA A 115 20.93 -76.29 -1.18
CA ALA A 115 22.04 -77.18 -0.95
C ALA A 115 22.65 -76.87 0.43
N GLN A 116 22.54 -77.82 1.37
CA GLN A 116 23.18 -77.73 2.68
C GLN A 116 24.48 -78.51 2.63
N LEU A 117 25.62 -77.82 2.77
CA LEU A 117 26.93 -78.46 2.75
C LEU A 117 27.41 -78.73 4.18
N SER A 118 28.22 -79.77 4.35
CA SER A 118 28.91 -80.11 5.60
C SER A 118 30.40 -80.30 5.31
N ASP A 119 31.27 -79.90 6.24
CA ASP A 119 32.71 -80.10 6.11
C ASP A 119 33.11 -81.57 6.32
N ILE A 120 34.39 -81.87 6.11
CA ILE A 120 34.97 -83.21 6.28
C ILE A 120 34.84 -83.77 7.71
N ASN A 121 34.58 -82.91 8.71
CA ASN A 121 34.36 -83.29 10.11
C ASN A 121 32.86 -83.38 10.45
N GLY A 122 31.97 -83.27 9.45
CA GLY A 122 30.52 -83.30 9.62
C GLY A 122 29.94 -82.01 10.24
N LYS A 123 30.69 -80.90 10.27
CA LYS A 123 30.16 -79.61 10.72
C LYS A 123 29.37 -78.95 9.59
N ALA A 124 28.18 -78.47 9.90
CA ALA A 124 27.35 -77.73 8.96
C ALA A 124 28.08 -76.48 8.44
N MET A 125 28.05 -76.30 7.12
CA MET A 125 28.47 -75.08 6.43
C MET A 125 27.24 -74.19 6.16
N GLU A 126 27.44 -73.08 5.46
CA GLU A 126 26.34 -72.24 4.98
C GLU A 126 25.41 -73.02 4.02
N THR A 127 24.15 -72.60 3.97
CA THR A 127 23.16 -73.11 3.03
C THR A 127 23.17 -72.27 1.77
N TYR A 128 23.15 -72.92 0.61
CA TYR A 128 23.19 -72.25 -0.69
C TYR A 128 21.87 -72.46 -1.46
N ARG A 129 21.27 -71.37 -1.93
CA ARG A 129 20.13 -71.39 -2.84
C ARG A 129 20.61 -71.65 -4.26
N ILE A 130 20.08 -72.67 -4.90
CA ILE A 130 20.43 -73.05 -6.27
C ILE A 130 19.81 -72.05 -7.26
N ILE A 131 20.66 -71.45 -8.10
CA ILE A 131 20.28 -70.48 -9.14
C ILE A 131 20.48 -71.01 -10.56
N GLU A 132 21.23 -72.09 -10.70
CA GLU A 132 21.41 -72.83 -11.95
C GLU A 132 21.60 -74.31 -11.59
N ILE A 133 20.99 -75.22 -12.35
CA ILE A 133 21.24 -76.65 -12.19
C ILE A 133 21.07 -77.37 -13.52
N LYS A 134 21.99 -78.28 -13.80
CA LYS A 134 21.97 -79.17 -14.95
C LYS A 134 22.07 -80.60 -14.46
N HIS A 135 21.03 -81.39 -14.73
CA HIS A 135 21.00 -82.81 -14.41
C HIS A 135 21.57 -83.62 -15.58
N VAL A 136 22.47 -84.55 -15.29
CA VAL A 136 23.08 -85.46 -16.25
C VAL A 136 22.80 -86.89 -15.80
N TYR A 137 22.18 -87.67 -16.69
CA TYR A 137 21.87 -89.07 -16.43
C TYR A 137 22.43 -89.93 -17.57
N GLU A 138 23.29 -90.87 -17.20
CA GLU A 138 23.81 -91.91 -18.07
C GLU A 138 23.42 -93.29 -17.49
N PRO A 139 23.34 -94.36 -18.29
CA PRO A 139 22.98 -95.68 -17.78
C PRO A 139 23.95 -96.15 -16.67
N GLY A 140 23.49 -96.10 -15.42
CA GLY A 140 24.26 -96.50 -14.24
C GLY A 140 24.97 -95.36 -13.49
N ASP A 141 24.91 -94.12 -13.98
CA ASP A 141 25.49 -92.96 -13.30
C ASP A 141 24.59 -91.73 -13.38
N TYR A 142 24.43 -91.04 -12.26
CA TYR A 142 23.65 -89.81 -12.16
C TYR A 142 24.46 -88.76 -11.42
N TYR A 143 24.51 -87.57 -11.98
CA TYR A 143 24.99 -86.39 -11.27
C TYR A 143 24.27 -85.13 -11.74
N ASN A 144 24.33 -84.09 -10.93
CA ASN A 144 23.95 -82.74 -11.31
C ASN A 144 25.13 -81.80 -11.11
N GLU A 145 25.17 -80.77 -11.95
CA GLU A 145 26.07 -79.62 -11.82
C GLU A 145 25.19 -78.44 -11.40
N PHE A 146 25.43 -77.86 -10.23
CA PHE A 146 24.64 -76.75 -9.72
C PHE A 146 25.50 -75.52 -9.44
N VAL A 147 24.91 -74.34 -9.61
CA VAL A 147 25.44 -73.07 -9.12
C VAL A 147 24.50 -72.57 -8.03
N GLY A 148 25.04 -72.36 -6.84
CA GLY A 148 24.34 -71.81 -5.69
C GLY A 148 24.87 -70.46 -5.27
N ILE A 149 24.03 -69.65 -4.65
CA ILE A 149 24.39 -68.42 -3.92
C ILE A 149 24.05 -68.63 -2.45
N PRO A 150 24.70 -67.95 -1.49
CA PRO A 150 24.28 -68.03 -0.10
C PRO A 150 22.78 -67.73 0.06
N ASP A 151 22.05 -68.52 0.85
CA ASP A 151 20.60 -68.36 1.10
C ASP A 151 20.31 -67.17 2.05
N LEU A 152 20.93 -66.02 1.75
CA LEU A 152 20.92 -64.79 2.52
C LEU A 152 20.22 -63.64 1.78
N PHE A 153 19.84 -63.81 0.52
CA PHE A 153 19.27 -62.71 -0.29
C PHE A 153 17.83 -62.98 -0.71
N ASN A 154 17.00 -61.94 -0.64
CA ASN A 154 15.64 -61.94 -1.18
C ASN A 154 15.61 -61.49 -2.64
N ALA A 155 16.51 -60.57 -3.04
CA ALA A 155 16.69 -60.20 -4.43
C ALA A 155 17.00 -61.41 -5.32
N SER A 156 16.21 -61.58 -6.39
CA SER A 156 16.56 -62.50 -7.46
C SER A 156 17.89 -62.08 -8.09
N PRO A 157 18.78 -63.02 -8.44
CA PRO A 157 20.03 -62.70 -9.15
C PRO A 157 19.79 -62.04 -10.51
N TYR A 158 18.55 -62.07 -11.04
CA TYR A 158 18.16 -61.55 -12.35
C TYR A 158 17.30 -60.28 -12.30
N ILE A 159 17.33 -59.49 -11.22
CA ILE A 159 16.57 -58.23 -11.17
C ILE A 159 17.14 -57.22 -12.18
N ASP A 160 16.27 -56.72 -13.05
CA ASP A 160 16.51 -55.57 -13.92
C ASP A 160 15.58 -54.43 -13.50
N THR A 161 16.14 -53.42 -12.85
CA THR A 161 15.39 -52.24 -12.37
C THR A 161 14.98 -51.29 -13.49
N GLU A 162 15.49 -51.48 -14.72
CA GLU A 162 15.20 -50.65 -15.89
C GLU A 162 14.23 -51.32 -16.88
N ALA A 163 13.69 -52.49 -16.53
CA ALA A 163 12.73 -53.24 -17.33
C ALA A 163 11.30 -52.63 -17.27
N VAL A 164 11.18 -51.35 -17.66
CA VAL A 164 9.91 -50.61 -17.73
C VAL A 164 9.20 -50.83 -19.08
N PRO A 165 7.85 -50.82 -19.12
CA PRO A 165 7.12 -50.85 -20.39
C PRO A 165 7.44 -49.59 -21.20
N ARG A 166 7.67 -49.76 -22.52
CA ARG A 166 8.00 -48.65 -23.41
C ARG A 166 6.78 -48.11 -24.14
N GLY A 167 6.64 -46.79 -24.21
CA GLY A 167 5.56 -46.09 -24.89
C GLY A 167 6.07 -45.11 -25.96
N GLU A 168 5.48 -45.17 -27.15
CA GLU A 168 5.67 -44.21 -28.25
C GLU A 168 4.72 -43.01 -28.11
N GLU A 169 4.89 -41.99 -28.95
CA GLU A 169 3.95 -40.87 -29.01
C GLU A 169 2.59 -41.28 -29.58
N GLN A 170 1.50 -40.84 -28.95
CA GLN A 170 0.14 -41.22 -29.34
C GLN A 170 -0.85 -40.06 -29.18
N PRO A 171 -1.84 -39.91 -30.09
CA PRO A 171 -2.92 -38.96 -29.89
C PRO A 171 -3.87 -39.44 -28.78
N ALA A 172 -4.45 -38.48 -28.06
CA ALA A 172 -5.44 -38.70 -27.01
C ALA A 172 -6.45 -37.56 -26.96
N ARG A 173 -7.61 -37.80 -26.34
CA ARG A 173 -8.65 -36.79 -26.12
C ARG A 173 -8.59 -36.27 -24.71
N VAL A 174 -8.71 -34.95 -24.53
CA VAL A 174 -8.79 -34.34 -23.19
C VAL A 174 -10.14 -34.67 -22.56
N MET A 175 -10.13 -35.26 -21.37
CA MET A 175 -11.34 -35.65 -20.65
C MET A 175 -11.61 -34.78 -19.43
N ASP A 176 -10.56 -34.18 -18.85
CA ASP A 176 -10.66 -33.26 -17.73
C ASP A 176 -9.46 -32.30 -17.75
N ASN A 177 -9.73 -31.02 -17.53
CA ASN A 177 -8.72 -29.94 -17.49
C ASN A 177 -8.77 -29.13 -16.19
N ASN A 178 -9.59 -29.54 -15.21
CA ASN A 178 -9.73 -28.87 -13.91
C ASN A 178 -8.85 -29.54 -12.85
N ASP A 179 -7.52 -29.40 -12.99
CA ASP A 179 -6.55 -30.00 -12.07
C ASP A 179 -6.74 -29.49 -10.62
N PRO A 180 -7.07 -30.38 -9.65
CA PRO A 180 -7.33 -30.00 -8.26
C PRO A 180 -6.16 -29.32 -7.55
N THR A 181 -4.92 -29.49 -8.03
CA THR A 181 -3.73 -28.85 -7.43
C THR A 181 -3.36 -27.55 -8.12
N GLY A 182 -4.09 -27.14 -9.18
CA GLY A 182 -3.79 -25.93 -9.95
C GLY A 182 -2.46 -25.99 -10.74
N ALA A 183 -1.91 -27.19 -10.99
CA ALA A 183 -0.62 -27.35 -11.67
C ALA A 183 -0.73 -27.33 -13.21
N GLY A 184 -1.93 -27.09 -13.76
CA GLY A 184 -2.16 -27.05 -15.21
C GLY A 184 -2.04 -28.41 -15.89
N ARG A 185 -2.29 -29.50 -15.16
CA ARG A 185 -2.33 -30.87 -15.71
C ARG A 185 -3.67 -31.16 -16.37
N VAL A 186 -3.71 -32.19 -17.19
CA VAL A 186 -4.95 -32.70 -17.81
C VAL A 186 -5.11 -34.20 -17.57
N ARG A 187 -6.33 -34.71 -17.66
CA ARG A 187 -6.60 -36.13 -17.87
C ARG A 187 -6.95 -36.33 -19.32
N VAL A 188 -6.36 -37.36 -19.92
CA VAL A 188 -6.63 -37.71 -21.32
C VAL A 188 -7.15 -39.13 -21.43
N GLN A 189 -7.75 -39.45 -22.56
CA GLN A 189 -8.18 -40.79 -22.92
C GLN A 189 -7.53 -41.15 -24.26
N PHE A 190 -6.77 -42.23 -24.26
CA PHE A 190 -6.25 -42.80 -25.50
C PHE A 190 -7.36 -43.60 -26.21
N PRO A 191 -7.30 -43.76 -27.54
CA PRO A 191 -8.29 -44.55 -28.29
C PRO A 191 -8.49 -45.97 -27.74
N TRP A 192 -7.41 -46.63 -27.30
CA TRP A 192 -7.46 -47.98 -26.73
C TRP A 192 -8.01 -48.04 -25.28
N GLN A 193 -8.30 -46.90 -24.66
CA GLN A 193 -8.97 -46.80 -23.36
C GLN A 193 -10.49 -46.55 -23.49
N GLU A 194 -10.97 -46.15 -24.67
CA GLU A 194 -12.37 -45.77 -24.90
C GLU A 194 -13.33 -46.92 -24.58
N ASP A 195 -13.06 -48.12 -25.09
CA ASP A 195 -13.87 -49.32 -24.84
C ASP A 195 -13.99 -49.69 -23.34
N LYS A 196 -13.05 -49.20 -22.52
CA LYS A 196 -13.01 -49.44 -21.07
C LYS A 196 -13.57 -48.26 -20.27
N GLY A 197 -13.91 -47.14 -20.91
CA GLY A 197 -14.30 -45.90 -20.22
C GLY A 197 -13.21 -45.39 -19.27
N GLN A 198 -11.93 -45.67 -19.58
CA GLN A 198 -10.80 -45.31 -18.72
C GLN A 198 -10.13 -44.02 -19.21
N THR A 199 -9.47 -43.33 -18.29
CA THR A 199 -8.64 -42.16 -18.57
C THR A 199 -7.30 -42.29 -17.86
N THR A 200 -6.33 -41.48 -18.25
CA THR A 200 -5.08 -41.34 -17.50
C THR A 200 -5.32 -40.73 -16.11
N PRO A 201 -4.33 -40.85 -15.20
CA PRO A 201 -4.14 -39.91 -14.10
C PRO A 201 -3.93 -38.47 -14.60
N TRP A 202 -3.75 -37.54 -13.68
CA TRP A 202 -3.35 -36.16 -14.01
C TRP A 202 -1.93 -36.13 -14.57
N ILE A 203 -1.80 -35.79 -15.85
CA ILE A 203 -0.51 -35.77 -16.57
C ILE A 203 -0.11 -34.34 -16.92
N ARG A 204 1.20 -34.08 -16.94
CA ARG A 204 1.74 -32.74 -17.21
C ARG A 204 1.51 -32.35 -18.67
N LEU A 205 1.45 -31.05 -18.92
CA LEU A 205 1.35 -30.46 -20.26
C LEU A 205 2.57 -29.56 -20.48
N ILE A 206 3.25 -29.73 -21.62
CA ILE A 206 4.30 -28.82 -22.05
C ILE A 206 3.68 -27.45 -22.38
N GLN A 207 4.25 -26.40 -21.80
CA GLN A 207 3.88 -25.01 -22.05
C GLN A 207 5.05 -24.31 -22.76
N PRO A 208 4.81 -23.33 -23.67
CA PRO A 208 5.88 -22.60 -24.34
C PRO A 208 6.87 -21.93 -23.37
N HIS A 209 6.40 -21.49 -22.21
CA HIS A 209 7.21 -21.01 -21.08
C HIS A 209 6.41 -21.19 -19.79
N SER A 210 7.05 -21.65 -18.72
CA SER A 210 6.43 -21.83 -17.40
C SER A 210 7.42 -21.53 -16.28
N GLY A 211 6.93 -21.06 -15.14
CA GLY A 211 7.71 -20.80 -13.93
C GLY A 211 6.86 -20.27 -12.79
N SER A 212 7.46 -20.13 -11.60
CA SER A 212 6.73 -19.62 -10.43
C SER A 212 6.14 -18.23 -10.71
N GLY A 213 4.81 -18.14 -10.70
CA GLY A 213 4.00 -16.95 -10.94
C GLY A 213 4.02 -16.40 -12.38
N LYS A 214 4.53 -17.15 -13.38
CA LYS A 214 4.72 -16.65 -14.74
C LYS A 214 4.67 -17.74 -15.81
N GLY A 215 4.38 -17.34 -17.05
CA GLY A 215 4.40 -18.23 -18.21
C GLY A 215 3.08 -18.24 -18.96
N PHE A 216 2.94 -19.21 -19.86
CA PHE A 216 1.71 -19.49 -20.58
C PHE A 216 0.81 -20.38 -19.73
N HIS A 217 -0.47 -20.01 -19.67
CA HIS A 217 -1.51 -20.83 -19.08
C HIS A 217 -2.64 -21.01 -20.10
N PHE A 218 -2.36 -21.84 -21.10
CA PHE A 218 -3.32 -22.24 -22.13
C PHE A 218 -3.48 -23.75 -22.03
N ILE A 219 -4.55 -24.18 -21.36
CA ILE A 219 -4.88 -25.59 -21.17
C ILE A 219 -5.90 -25.98 -22.23
N PRO A 220 -5.67 -27.05 -23.00
CA PRO A 220 -6.65 -27.60 -23.93
C PRO A 220 -8.01 -27.84 -23.28
N GLU A 221 -9.07 -27.64 -24.06
CA GLU A 221 -10.45 -27.81 -23.63
C GLU A 221 -10.86 -29.29 -23.68
N ILE A 222 -11.88 -29.67 -22.90
CA ILE A 222 -12.43 -31.03 -22.89
C ILE A 222 -12.94 -31.38 -24.30
N GLY A 223 -12.50 -32.53 -24.82
CA GLY A 223 -12.81 -33.05 -26.16
C GLY A 223 -11.70 -32.79 -27.18
N GLU A 224 -10.79 -31.83 -26.94
CA GLU A 224 -9.72 -31.51 -27.89
C GLU A 224 -8.67 -32.63 -28.00
N GLU A 225 -8.09 -32.75 -29.20
CA GLU A 225 -7.05 -33.72 -29.51
C GLU A 225 -5.67 -33.20 -29.09
N VAL A 226 -4.92 -34.04 -28.37
CA VAL A 226 -3.56 -33.75 -27.92
C VAL A 226 -2.61 -34.89 -28.23
N LEU A 227 -1.33 -34.56 -28.45
CA LEU A 227 -0.27 -35.55 -28.60
C LEU A 227 0.41 -35.81 -27.25
N VAL A 228 0.51 -37.08 -26.87
CA VAL A 228 1.11 -37.53 -25.60
C VAL A 228 2.42 -38.25 -25.89
N SER A 229 3.47 -37.94 -25.13
CA SER A 229 4.76 -38.65 -25.12
C SER A 229 5.06 -39.16 -23.71
N HIS A 230 6.18 -39.87 -23.55
CA HIS A 230 6.52 -40.63 -22.35
C HIS A 230 7.95 -40.33 -21.90
N GLU A 231 8.12 -39.88 -20.65
CA GLU A 231 9.46 -39.53 -20.14
C GLU A 231 10.37 -40.76 -20.14
N SER A 232 11.55 -40.64 -20.75
CA SER A 232 12.49 -41.76 -20.93
C SER A 232 11.86 -42.97 -21.65
N GLN A 233 10.83 -42.75 -22.48
CA GLN A 233 9.99 -43.77 -23.10
C GLN A 233 9.25 -44.68 -22.10
N ASN A 234 9.18 -44.33 -20.81
CA ASN A 234 8.44 -45.13 -19.83
C ASN A 234 6.94 -44.89 -19.99
N ALA A 235 6.20 -45.93 -20.41
CA ALA A 235 4.74 -45.86 -20.61
C ALA A 235 3.96 -45.44 -19.34
N GLU A 236 4.58 -45.54 -18.16
CA GLU A 236 4.00 -45.11 -16.89
C GLU A 236 4.18 -43.60 -16.62
N LYS A 237 4.97 -42.88 -17.42
CA LYS A 237 5.21 -41.44 -17.31
C LYS A 237 4.73 -40.62 -18.53
N PRO A 238 3.43 -40.67 -18.86
CA PRO A 238 2.88 -39.86 -19.94
C PRO A 238 2.88 -38.36 -19.60
N PHE A 239 3.12 -37.53 -20.62
CA PHE A 239 2.91 -36.09 -20.59
C PHE A 239 2.43 -35.60 -21.96
N VAL A 240 1.61 -34.55 -21.95
CA VAL A 240 1.10 -33.93 -23.16
C VAL A 240 2.14 -33.00 -23.76
N MET A 241 2.45 -33.16 -25.05
CA MET A 241 3.35 -32.31 -25.80
C MET A 241 2.67 -31.03 -26.30
N GLY A 242 1.40 -31.11 -26.68
CA GLY A 242 0.61 -30.01 -27.22
C GLY A 242 -0.67 -30.50 -27.90
N ALA A 243 -1.46 -29.57 -28.41
CA ALA A 243 -2.67 -29.83 -29.18
C ALA A 243 -2.43 -29.67 -30.68
N HIS A 244 -3.22 -30.38 -31.49
CA HIS A 244 -3.19 -30.27 -32.95
C HIS A 244 -4.61 -30.34 -33.54
N TYR A 245 -4.78 -29.69 -34.69
CA TYR A 245 -6.01 -29.76 -35.47
C TYR A 245 -6.14 -31.12 -36.15
N ASN A 246 -7.37 -31.56 -36.38
CA ASN A 246 -7.70 -32.80 -37.09
C ASN A 246 -8.73 -32.53 -38.20
N GLY A 247 -9.28 -33.59 -38.80
CA GLY A 247 -10.20 -33.46 -39.94
C GLY A 247 -11.53 -32.76 -39.65
N GLY A 248 -11.95 -32.68 -38.37
CA GLY A 248 -13.19 -32.00 -37.96
C GLY A 248 -12.97 -30.72 -37.18
N GLU A 249 -11.83 -30.60 -36.49
CA GLU A 249 -11.45 -29.48 -35.64
C GLU A 249 -10.34 -28.70 -36.35
N VAL A 250 -10.69 -27.58 -36.98
CA VAL A 250 -9.77 -26.76 -37.79
C VAL A 250 -9.73 -25.32 -37.31
N SER A 251 -8.63 -24.59 -37.60
CA SER A 251 -8.48 -23.20 -37.16
C SER A 251 -9.48 -22.22 -37.78
N GLY A 252 -9.87 -22.45 -39.04
CA GLY A 252 -10.68 -21.51 -39.83
C GLY A 252 -9.93 -20.25 -40.31
N PHE A 253 -8.64 -20.11 -40.01
CA PHE A 253 -7.83 -18.92 -40.34
C PHE A 253 -6.83 -19.12 -41.49
N HIS A 254 -6.98 -20.21 -42.24
CA HIS A 254 -6.14 -20.48 -43.39
C HIS A 254 -6.33 -19.42 -44.50
N THR A 255 -5.22 -18.91 -45.03
CA THR A 255 -5.17 -18.18 -46.30
C THR A 255 -4.10 -18.80 -47.19
N ALA A 256 -4.20 -18.57 -48.51
CA ALA A 256 -3.23 -19.10 -49.46
C ALA A 256 -1.80 -18.61 -49.20
N GLY A 257 -1.64 -17.38 -48.69
CA GLY A 257 -0.35 -16.78 -48.34
C GLY A 257 0.11 -17.05 -46.90
N ASN A 258 -0.70 -17.72 -46.07
CA ASN A 258 -0.51 -17.80 -44.63
C ASN A 258 -0.34 -16.41 -44.00
N ASP A 259 -1.24 -15.48 -44.35
CA ASP A 259 -1.14 -14.07 -43.99
C ASP A 259 -1.70 -13.80 -42.57
N LEU A 260 -2.53 -14.70 -42.05
CA LEU A 260 -3.16 -14.54 -40.73
C LEU A 260 -2.37 -15.29 -39.65
N LYS A 261 -1.99 -14.59 -38.57
CA LYS A 261 -1.51 -15.20 -37.31
C LYS A 261 -2.53 -14.89 -36.24
N VAL A 262 -3.20 -15.93 -35.74
CA VAL A 262 -4.37 -15.77 -34.88
C VAL A 262 -4.22 -16.54 -33.58
N MET A 263 -4.53 -15.87 -32.49
CA MET A 263 -4.86 -16.50 -31.21
C MET A 263 -6.34 -16.26 -30.96
N GLN A 264 -7.12 -17.33 -30.80
CA GLN A 264 -8.53 -17.25 -30.44
C GLN A 264 -8.81 -18.19 -29.27
N THR A 265 -9.57 -17.71 -28.27
CA THR A 265 -10.02 -18.52 -27.14
C THR A 265 -11.45 -19.04 -27.36
N ARG A 266 -11.88 -20.01 -26.55
CA ARG A 266 -13.22 -20.63 -26.61
C ARG A 266 -14.37 -19.62 -26.58
N SER A 267 -14.23 -18.51 -25.85
CA SER A 267 -15.27 -17.47 -25.77
C SER A 267 -15.37 -16.59 -27.04
N GLY A 268 -14.42 -16.70 -27.96
CA GLY A 268 -14.36 -15.87 -29.17
C GLY A 268 -13.50 -14.60 -29.03
N CYS A 269 -12.80 -14.42 -27.91
CA CYS A 269 -11.78 -13.37 -27.81
C CYS A 269 -10.62 -13.71 -28.75
N LYS A 270 -10.12 -12.71 -29.48
CA LYS A 270 -9.10 -12.93 -30.52
C LYS A 270 -8.06 -11.81 -30.63
N ILE A 271 -6.86 -12.24 -30.97
CA ILE A 271 -5.75 -11.41 -31.44
C ILE A 271 -5.45 -11.88 -32.87
N VAL A 272 -5.55 -10.99 -33.84
CA VAL A 272 -5.30 -11.28 -35.26
C VAL A 272 -4.23 -10.34 -35.77
N ILE A 273 -3.14 -10.90 -36.30
CA ILE A 273 -2.13 -10.19 -37.08
C ILE A 273 -2.32 -10.60 -38.54
N ASN A 274 -2.43 -9.62 -39.44
CA ASN A 274 -2.54 -9.84 -40.87
C ASN A 274 -1.30 -9.26 -41.57
N ASP A 275 -0.42 -10.15 -42.04
CA ASP A 275 0.86 -9.81 -42.67
C ASP A 275 0.69 -9.19 -44.07
N GLU A 276 -0.38 -9.54 -44.80
CA GLU A 276 -0.68 -8.94 -46.12
C GLU A 276 -1.02 -7.46 -46.00
N LYS A 277 -1.80 -7.09 -44.98
CA LYS A 277 -2.25 -5.71 -44.73
C LYS A 277 -1.37 -4.94 -43.75
N GLY A 278 -0.47 -5.62 -43.04
CA GLY A 278 0.27 -5.05 -41.90
C GLY A 278 -0.63 -4.61 -40.73
N SER A 279 -1.84 -5.17 -40.63
CA SER A 279 -2.86 -4.74 -39.66
C SER A 279 -2.92 -5.66 -38.43
N MET A 280 -3.36 -5.13 -37.29
CA MET A 280 -3.56 -5.89 -36.05
C MET A 280 -4.93 -5.63 -35.42
N LEU A 281 -5.57 -6.67 -34.92
CA LEU A 281 -6.89 -6.61 -34.26
C LEU A 281 -6.83 -7.30 -32.90
N LEU A 282 -7.25 -6.60 -31.85
CA LEU A 282 -7.63 -7.17 -30.56
C LEU A 282 -9.15 -7.02 -30.40
N GLN A 283 -9.87 -8.13 -30.20
CA GLN A 283 -11.32 -8.12 -30.12
C GLN A 283 -11.84 -9.06 -29.03
N ASP A 284 -12.82 -8.58 -28.26
CA ASP A 284 -13.57 -9.41 -27.30
C ASP A 284 -14.71 -10.19 -27.99
N ALA A 285 -15.36 -11.09 -27.24
CA ALA A 285 -16.49 -11.87 -27.74
C ALA A 285 -17.71 -11.01 -28.15
N ASN A 286 -17.86 -9.80 -27.60
CA ASN A 286 -19.03 -8.94 -27.75
C ASN A 286 -18.85 -7.85 -28.84
N GLY A 287 -17.70 -7.77 -29.49
CA GLY A 287 -17.42 -6.84 -30.57
C GLY A 287 -16.60 -5.59 -30.20
N SER A 288 -16.27 -5.39 -28.92
CA SER A 288 -15.35 -4.31 -28.52
C SER A 288 -13.96 -4.62 -29.10
N LYS A 289 -13.32 -3.62 -29.72
CA LYS A 289 -12.08 -3.84 -30.45
C LYS A 289 -11.12 -2.67 -30.43
N VAL A 290 -9.84 -3.02 -30.53
CA VAL A 290 -8.74 -2.13 -30.90
C VAL A 290 -8.22 -2.61 -32.24
N PHE A 291 -8.24 -1.74 -33.25
CA PHE A 291 -7.81 -2.09 -34.61
C PHE A 291 -6.75 -1.11 -35.11
N LEU A 292 -5.58 -1.64 -35.47
CA LEU A 292 -4.51 -0.93 -36.14
C LEU A 292 -4.56 -1.35 -37.61
N ASP A 293 -4.81 -0.43 -38.52
CA ASP A 293 -5.15 -0.76 -39.91
C ASP A 293 -3.94 -1.00 -40.85
N GLY A 294 -2.72 -0.80 -40.34
CA GLY A 294 -1.47 -0.89 -41.11
C GLY A 294 -1.16 0.36 -41.97
N GLN A 295 -2.08 1.32 -42.06
CA GLN A 295 -1.93 2.60 -42.79
C GLN A 295 -1.69 3.78 -41.83
N GLY A 296 -1.65 3.52 -40.52
CA GLY A 296 -1.39 4.50 -39.47
C GLY A 296 -2.64 4.93 -38.70
N ASN A 297 -3.82 4.39 -39.03
CA ASN A 297 -5.05 4.65 -38.29
C ASN A 297 -5.21 3.65 -37.13
N ILE A 298 -5.81 4.13 -36.04
CA ILE A 298 -6.16 3.34 -34.86
C ILE A 298 -7.62 3.58 -34.53
N ASP A 299 -8.41 2.51 -34.50
CA ASP A 299 -9.80 2.53 -34.07
C ASP A 299 -9.95 1.86 -32.70
N LEU A 300 -10.49 2.61 -31.73
CA LEU A 300 -10.94 2.10 -30.43
C LEU A 300 -12.47 2.13 -30.38
N MET A 301 -13.10 0.97 -30.31
CA MET A 301 -14.57 0.83 -30.35
C MET A 301 -15.08 0.01 -29.16
N SER A 302 -16.10 0.53 -28.49
CA SER A 302 -16.83 -0.13 -27.40
C SER A 302 -18.32 0.08 -27.60
N SER A 303 -19.12 -0.96 -27.35
CA SER A 303 -20.59 -0.91 -27.45
C SER A 303 -21.28 -0.38 -26.21
N LYS A 304 -20.54 -0.18 -25.11
CA LYS A 304 -21.12 0.25 -23.82
C LYS A 304 -20.40 1.44 -23.21
N LYS A 305 -19.14 1.27 -22.81
CA LYS A 305 -18.41 2.26 -22.01
C LYS A 305 -16.92 2.21 -22.32
N ILE A 306 -16.29 3.38 -22.28
CA ILE A 306 -14.83 3.55 -22.25
C ILE A 306 -14.53 4.41 -21.02
N ASN A 307 -13.66 3.94 -20.13
CA ASN A 307 -13.16 4.71 -18.98
C ASN A 307 -11.70 5.08 -19.24
N LEU A 308 -11.34 6.35 -19.03
CA LEU A 308 -9.96 6.82 -19.04
C LEU A 308 -9.68 7.43 -17.67
N ASP A 309 -8.91 6.71 -16.86
CA ASP A 309 -8.54 7.12 -15.50
C ASP A 309 -7.01 7.09 -15.38
N SER A 310 -6.42 8.24 -15.07
CA SER A 310 -4.98 8.45 -15.00
C SER A 310 -4.69 9.73 -14.23
N LYS A 311 -3.49 9.81 -13.65
CA LYS A 311 -2.97 11.07 -13.08
C LYS A 311 -2.85 12.17 -14.12
N GLU A 312 -2.58 11.80 -15.38
CA GLU A 312 -2.42 12.74 -16.49
C GLU A 312 -2.96 12.15 -17.80
N ILE A 313 -3.71 12.95 -18.55
CA ILE A 313 -4.21 12.63 -19.90
C ILE A 313 -3.91 13.81 -20.82
N ASN A 314 -3.04 13.61 -21.82
CA ASN A 314 -2.66 14.62 -22.79
C ASN A 314 -3.24 14.30 -24.17
N LEU A 315 -4.02 15.23 -24.75
CA LEU A 315 -4.61 15.10 -26.09
C LEU A 315 -4.08 16.21 -27.00
N ARG A 316 -3.40 15.81 -28.09
CA ARG A 316 -2.86 16.74 -29.09
C ARG A 316 -3.15 16.22 -30.49
N ALA A 317 -3.87 17.01 -31.28
CA ALA A 317 -4.14 16.75 -32.68
C ALA A 317 -4.37 18.08 -33.42
N GLU A 318 -4.28 18.06 -34.75
CA GLU A 318 -4.70 19.21 -35.57
C GLU A 318 -6.20 19.49 -35.41
N LYS A 319 -6.99 18.43 -35.21
CA LYS A 319 -8.43 18.50 -35.00
C LYS A 319 -8.86 17.54 -33.90
N ILE A 320 -9.59 18.05 -32.92
CA ILE A 320 -10.27 17.25 -31.89
C ILE A 320 -11.77 17.49 -32.06
N LYS A 321 -12.54 16.42 -32.21
CA LYS A 321 -14.01 16.46 -32.31
C LYS A 321 -14.60 15.63 -31.18
N LEU A 322 -15.41 16.26 -30.34
CA LEU A 322 -16.11 15.61 -29.23
C LEU A 322 -17.62 15.75 -29.47
N GLU A 323 -18.32 14.62 -29.51
CA GLU A 323 -19.75 14.56 -29.75
C GLU A 323 -20.41 13.65 -28.72
N SER A 324 -21.52 14.13 -28.14
CA SER A 324 -22.39 13.36 -27.27
C SER A 324 -23.83 13.66 -27.64
N SER A 325 -24.67 12.63 -27.74
CA SER A 325 -26.09 12.77 -28.09
C SER A 325 -26.98 13.14 -26.90
N GLU A 326 -26.54 12.82 -25.67
CA GLU A 326 -27.34 13.02 -24.46
C GLU A 326 -26.72 14.08 -23.56
N LEU A 327 -25.58 13.75 -22.93
CA LEU A 327 -24.92 14.60 -21.94
C LEU A 327 -23.40 14.60 -22.16
N MET A 328 -22.82 15.79 -22.10
CA MET A 328 -21.39 15.99 -21.90
C MET A 328 -21.22 16.65 -20.54
N ASP A 329 -20.77 15.88 -19.55
CA ASP A 329 -20.50 16.37 -18.19
C ASP A 329 -18.99 16.50 -17.98
N ILE A 330 -18.53 17.72 -17.68
CA ILE A 330 -17.12 18.05 -17.48
C ILE A 330 -16.99 18.65 -16.09
N LYS A 331 -16.35 17.90 -15.18
CA LYS A 331 -16.12 18.32 -13.80
C LYS A 331 -14.61 18.44 -13.54
N SER A 332 -14.18 19.60 -13.08
CA SER A 332 -12.85 19.81 -12.49
C SER A 332 -13.01 20.26 -11.05
N TYR A 333 -12.21 19.68 -10.16
CA TYR A 333 -12.26 19.98 -8.72
C TYR A 333 -11.52 21.24 -8.32
N GLN A 334 -10.53 21.66 -9.11
CA GLN A 334 -9.72 22.85 -8.82
C GLN A 334 -9.94 23.95 -9.86
N SER A 335 -9.60 23.67 -11.12
CA SER A 335 -9.73 24.65 -12.20
C SER A 335 -9.95 24.00 -13.55
N ALA A 336 -10.72 24.65 -14.42
CA ALA A 336 -10.86 24.31 -15.82
C ALA A 336 -10.50 25.53 -16.66
N LYS A 337 -9.54 25.39 -17.59
CA LYS A 337 -9.06 26.48 -18.44
C LYS A 337 -9.33 26.14 -19.91
N PHE A 338 -10.11 26.99 -20.56
CA PHE A 338 -10.35 26.93 -22.01
C PHE A 338 -9.67 28.14 -22.65
N THR A 339 -8.74 27.90 -23.59
CA THR A 339 -7.98 28.96 -24.26
C THR A 339 -8.11 28.80 -25.77
N SER A 340 -8.52 29.87 -26.45
CA SER A 340 -8.54 29.98 -27.90
C SER A 340 -7.90 31.29 -28.31
N PHE A 341 -7.08 31.28 -29.36
CA PHE A 341 -6.44 32.49 -29.88
C PHE A 341 -7.31 33.25 -30.89
N GLN A 342 -8.37 32.62 -31.41
CA GLN A 342 -9.25 33.24 -32.39
C GLN A 342 -10.67 33.36 -31.86
N THR A 343 -11.40 32.25 -31.80
CA THR A 343 -12.83 32.26 -31.48
C THR A 343 -13.20 31.11 -30.55
N MET A 344 -14.18 31.36 -29.68
CA MET A 344 -14.93 30.33 -28.94
C MET A 344 -16.41 30.61 -29.18
N ASN A 345 -17.12 29.69 -29.83
CA ASN A 345 -18.54 29.84 -30.16
C ASN A 345 -19.38 28.87 -29.34
N ILE A 346 -20.54 29.35 -28.85
CA ILE A 346 -21.57 28.54 -28.20
C ILE A 346 -22.87 28.81 -28.97
N ASP A 347 -23.18 27.93 -29.92
CA ASP A 347 -24.31 28.11 -30.83
C ASP A 347 -25.49 27.19 -30.47
N SER A 348 -26.71 27.59 -30.86
CA SER A 348 -27.91 26.74 -30.77
C SER A 348 -28.27 26.19 -29.38
N THR A 349 -27.83 26.84 -28.30
CA THR A 349 -28.20 26.47 -26.92
C THR A 349 -29.56 27.02 -26.53
N LYS A 350 -30.34 26.24 -25.75
CA LYS A 350 -31.60 26.71 -25.15
C LYS A 350 -31.36 27.70 -24.00
N SER A 351 -30.29 27.50 -23.23
CA SER A 351 -29.92 28.36 -22.11
C SER A 351 -28.45 28.16 -21.73
N LEU A 352 -27.76 29.24 -21.36
CA LEU A 352 -26.45 29.21 -20.72
C LEU A 352 -26.61 29.70 -19.27
N LYS A 353 -26.20 28.89 -18.29
CA LYS A 353 -26.27 29.23 -16.86
C LYS A 353 -24.86 29.20 -16.26
N VAL A 354 -24.49 30.25 -15.54
CA VAL A 354 -23.22 30.36 -14.82
C VAL A 354 -23.53 30.69 -13.38
N ASN A 355 -23.35 29.71 -12.49
CA ASN A 355 -23.56 29.86 -11.05
C ASN A 355 -22.20 29.87 -10.38
N SER A 356 -21.73 31.05 -9.98
CA SER A 356 -20.40 31.24 -9.39
C SER A 356 -20.46 32.27 -8.28
N THR A 357 -19.63 32.10 -7.24
CA THR A 357 -19.44 33.12 -6.20
C THR A 357 -18.96 34.43 -6.79
N ASN A 358 -18.02 34.36 -7.75
CA ASN A 358 -17.45 35.51 -8.45
C ASN A 358 -17.41 35.24 -9.96
N MET A 359 -17.71 36.26 -10.76
CA MET A 359 -17.64 36.22 -12.22
C MET A 359 -17.00 37.50 -12.73
N SER A 360 -16.00 37.36 -13.61
CA SER A 360 -15.33 38.48 -14.30
C SER A 360 -15.34 38.25 -15.80
N MET A 361 -15.76 39.25 -16.56
CA MET A 361 -15.76 39.26 -18.02
C MET A 361 -15.04 40.51 -18.50
N ASN A 362 -13.93 40.32 -19.23
CA ASN A 362 -13.14 41.42 -19.77
C ASN A 362 -13.18 41.36 -21.30
N ALA A 363 -13.67 42.44 -21.92
CA ALA A 363 -13.61 42.62 -23.37
C ALA A 363 -12.76 43.87 -23.66
N MET A 364 -11.71 43.73 -24.47
CA MET A 364 -10.78 44.83 -24.76
C MET A 364 -11.34 45.83 -25.77
N GLU A 365 -12.06 45.34 -26.79
CA GLU A 365 -12.64 46.21 -27.84
C GLU A 365 -14.11 46.54 -27.58
N GLY A 366 -14.91 45.54 -27.23
CA GLY A 366 -16.33 45.77 -26.98
C GLY A 366 -17.06 44.57 -26.41
N PHE A 367 -18.04 44.84 -25.57
CA PHE A 367 -18.99 43.86 -25.07
C PHE A 367 -20.36 44.14 -25.69
N LYS A 368 -20.79 43.27 -26.61
CA LYS A 368 -22.10 43.38 -27.28
C LYS A 368 -22.99 42.22 -26.89
N THR A 369 -24.19 42.54 -26.40
CA THR A 369 -25.27 41.57 -26.19
C THR A 369 -26.44 41.93 -27.09
N THR A 370 -27.16 40.93 -27.58
CA THR A 370 -28.39 41.10 -28.36
C THR A 370 -29.39 40.11 -27.81
N ALA A 371 -30.33 40.60 -27.00
CA ALA A 371 -31.38 39.81 -26.39
C ALA A 371 -32.68 40.61 -26.41
N GLN A 372 -33.82 39.92 -26.38
CA GLN A 372 -35.13 40.57 -26.24
C GLN A 372 -35.30 41.22 -24.86
N LYS A 373 -34.62 40.68 -23.84
CA LYS A 373 -34.60 41.19 -22.46
C LYS A 373 -33.20 41.02 -21.88
N VAL A 374 -32.69 42.06 -21.22
CA VAL A 374 -31.44 42.01 -20.44
C VAL A 374 -31.75 42.56 -19.06
N ASP A 375 -31.65 41.71 -18.03
CA ASP A 375 -31.78 42.10 -16.63
C ASP A 375 -30.39 42.06 -15.97
N LEU A 376 -29.96 43.18 -15.40
CA LEU A 376 -28.72 43.28 -14.63
C LEU A 376 -29.05 43.88 -13.26
N GLY A 377 -28.53 43.30 -12.18
CA GLY A 377 -28.76 43.77 -10.82
C GLY A 377 -27.65 43.34 -9.87
N ALA A 378 -27.47 44.11 -8.80
CA ALA A 378 -26.57 43.77 -7.68
C ALA A 378 -27.26 44.17 -6.37
N GLU A 379 -27.21 43.31 -5.35
CA GLU A 379 -27.89 43.55 -4.08
C GLU A 379 -27.23 44.65 -3.25
N LYS A 380 -25.88 44.70 -3.26
CA LYS A 380 -25.11 45.69 -2.49
C LYS A 380 -24.78 46.93 -3.32
N GLN A 381 -24.10 46.74 -4.45
CA GLN A 381 -23.64 47.84 -5.28
C GLN A 381 -23.50 47.41 -6.73
N MET A 382 -23.99 48.26 -7.63
CA MET A 382 -23.67 48.22 -9.05
C MET A 382 -22.89 49.48 -9.41
N LYS A 383 -21.68 49.33 -9.96
CA LYS A 383 -20.87 50.44 -10.48
C LYS A 383 -20.72 50.29 -11.99
N ILE A 384 -21.19 51.29 -12.73
CA ILE A 384 -20.99 51.41 -14.17
C ILE A 384 -20.25 52.71 -14.40
N SER A 385 -19.15 52.67 -15.12
CA SER A 385 -18.30 53.84 -15.38
C SER A 385 -17.85 53.81 -16.83
N SER A 386 -18.07 54.92 -17.53
CA SER A 386 -17.64 55.09 -18.92
C SER A 386 -17.33 56.57 -19.16
N GLN A 387 -16.51 56.85 -20.18
CA GLN A 387 -16.25 58.22 -20.61
C GLN A 387 -17.52 58.88 -21.18
N ALA A 388 -18.36 58.09 -21.86
CA ALA A 388 -19.70 58.46 -22.31
C ALA A 388 -20.66 57.30 -22.06
N MET A 389 -21.87 57.60 -21.56
CA MET A 389 -22.94 56.63 -21.35
C MET A 389 -24.18 57.11 -22.09
N GLU A 390 -24.67 56.31 -23.03
CA GLU A 390 -25.92 56.54 -23.74
C GLU A 390 -26.89 55.40 -23.41
N VAL A 391 -28.07 55.76 -22.92
CA VAL A 391 -29.16 54.82 -22.66
C VAL A 391 -30.36 55.33 -23.43
N HIS A 392 -30.92 54.50 -24.32
CA HIS A 392 -32.09 54.84 -25.13
C HIS A 392 -33.26 53.92 -24.77
N GLY A 393 -34.38 54.52 -24.35
CA GLY A 393 -35.67 53.83 -24.25
C GLY A 393 -36.62 54.44 -25.27
N THR A 394 -37.20 53.63 -26.17
CA THR A 394 -38.12 54.13 -27.21
C THR A 394 -39.50 54.45 -26.64
N ASP A 395 -39.97 53.67 -25.66
CA ASP A 395 -41.30 53.84 -25.05
C ASP A 395 -41.24 54.48 -23.66
N LYS A 396 -40.39 53.95 -22.77
CA LYS A 396 -40.30 54.39 -21.37
C LYS A 396 -38.92 54.13 -20.78
N MET A 397 -38.42 55.06 -19.96
CA MET A 397 -37.25 54.88 -19.11
C MET A 397 -37.62 55.27 -17.67
N ASP A 398 -37.70 54.29 -16.76
CA ASP A 398 -38.01 54.51 -15.34
C ASP A 398 -36.73 54.39 -14.50
N LEU A 399 -36.30 55.48 -13.85
CA LEU A 399 -35.27 55.44 -12.81
C LEU A 399 -35.95 55.58 -11.44
N LYS A 400 -35.94 54.52 -10.62
CA LYS A 400 -36.60 54.50 -9.30
C LYS A 400 -35.56 54.36 -8.19
N SER A 401 -35.47 55.35 -7.32
CA SER A 401 -34.66 55.35 -6.09
C SER A 401 -35.48 55.99 -4.96
N PRO A 402 -35.44 55.46 -3.72
CA PRO A 402 -36.08 56.09 -2.56
C PRO A 402 -35.54 57.49 -2.23
N VAL A 403 -34.34 57.83 -2.72
CA VAL A 403 -33.67 59.13 -2.48
C VAL A 403 -33.14 59.67 -3.81
N LEU A 404 -34.04 59.99 -4.74
CA LEU A 404 -33.68 60.60 -6.03
C LEU A 404 -33.85 62.13 -5.93
N ASN A 405 -32.94 62.81 -5.24
CA ASN A 405 -32.93 64.27 -5.20
C ASN A 405 -32.06 64.86 -6.31
N LYS A 406 -32.75 65.51 -7.26
CA LYS A 406 -32.28 66.49 -8.25
C LYS A 406 -31.12 66.08 -9.16
N VAL A 407 -31.49 65.70 -10.38
CA VAL A 407 -30.67 65.99 -11.57
C VAL A 407 -30.77 67.50 -11.83
N THR A 408 -29.74 68.27 -11.50
CA THR A 408 -29.59 69.64 -11.99
C THR A 408 -28.12 69.96 -12.26
N GLN A 409 -27.89 70.39 -13.50
CA GLN A 409 -26.81 71.21 -14.08
C GLN A 409 -25.38 71.06 -13.54
N ALA A 410 -24.50 70.79 -14.49
CA ALA A 410 -23.06 70.82 -14.38
C ALA A 410 -22.54 72.14 -13.76
N GLU A 411 -22.04 72.05 -12.54
CA GLU A 411 -21.02 72.97 -12.04
C GLU A 411 -19.65 72.34 -12.25
N LYS A 412 -18.82 73.10 -12.97
CA LYS A 412 -17.41 72.82 -13.17
C LYS A 412 -16.71 73.04 -11.84
N ILE A 413 -16.70 72.04 -10.97
CA ILE A 413 -15.86 72.04 -9.76
C ILE A 413 -14.50 71.50 -10.18
N SER A 414 -13.54 72.42 -10.33
CA SER A 414 -12.14 72.09 -10.25
C SER A 414 -11.89 71.44 -8.90
N LEU A 415 -11.79 70.11 -8.87
CA LEU A 415 -11.12 69.44 -7.78
C LEU A 415 -9.62 69.65 -8.00
N ALA A 416 -9.14 70.72 -7.38
CA ALA A 416 -7.77 70.75 -6.91
C ALA A 416 -7.54 69.46 -6.12
N SER A 417 -6.49 68.76 -6.50
CA SER A 417 -5.87 67.71 -5.71
C SER A 417 -5.42 68.31 -4.39
N ASP A 418 -6.28 68.25 -3.38
CA ASP A 418 -5.85 68.38 -1.99
C ASP A 418 -5.49 66.99 -1.49
N ASP A 419 -4.23 66.63 -1.74
CA ASP A 419 -3.50 65.70 -0.89
C ASP A 419 -3.51 66.27 0.54
N LYS A 420 -4.51 65.89 1.34
CA LYS A 420 -4.38 65.97 2.79
C LYS A 420 -3.39 64.91 3.25
N LYS A 421 -2.13 65.32 3.36
CA LYS A 421 -1.14 64.69 4.23
C LYS A 421 -1.54 64.92 5.68
N ASP A 422 -2.43 64.08 6.19
CA ASP A 422 -2.67 63.96 7.62
C ASP A 422 -2.21 62.58 8.11
N ASN A 423 -1.79 62.54 9.36
CA ASN A 423 -1.20 61.38 10.03
C ASN A 423 -2.24 60.24 10.15
N GLN A 424 -2.14 59.19 9.34
CA GLN A 424 -3.09 58.06 9.35
C GLN A 424 -2.64 56.99 10.35
N PHE A 425 -3.58 56.34 11.03
CA PHE A 425 -3.28 55.26 12.00
C PHE A 425 -3.82 53.92 11.51
N ILE A 426 -3.01 52.87 11.63
CA ILE A 426 -3.43 51.48 11.43
C ILE A 426 -3.53 50.80 12.79
N ALA A 427 -4.66 50.16 13.05
CA ALA A 427 -4.90 49.35 14.24
C ALA A 427 -4.46 47.90 14.00
N VAL A 428 -3.52 47.42 14.82
CA VAL A 428 -3.04 46.04 14.83
C VAL A 428 -3.53 45.33 16.09
N VAL A 429 -3.78 44.03 16.00
CA VAL A 429 -4.38 43.24 17.07
C VAL A 429 -3.42 42.15 17.51
N THR A 430 -3.09 42.13 18.80
CA THR A 430 -2.24 41.11 19.42
C THR A 430 -2.95 40.50 20.63
N PRO A 431 -2.61 39.28 21.05
CA PRO A 431 -3.05 38.77 22.35
C PRO A 431 -2.45 39.61 23.49
N LEU A 432 -3.01 39.46 24.69
CA LEU A 432 -2.39 40.01 25.90
C LEU A 432 -1.06 39.31 26.17
N SER A 433 -0.16 39.99 26.90
CA SER A 433 1.15 39.44 27.25
C SER A 433 1.11 38.17 28.12
N ASP A 434 -0.02 37.91 28.78
CA ASP A 434 -0.25 36.74 29.64
C ASP A 434 -1.16 35.68 28.99
N TYR A 435 -1.45 35.80 27.69
CA TYR A 435 -2.26 34.84 26.92
C TYR A 435 -1.70 33.41 27.03
N LYS A 436 -2.59 32.45 27.32
CA LYS A 436 -2.24 31.03 27.56
C LYS A 436 -2.96 30.07 26.62
N GLY A 437 -3.53 30.56 25.53
CA GLY A 437 -4.25 29.71 24.58
C GLY A 437 -5.76 29.63 24.82
N GLU A 438 -6.37 30.60 25.50
CA GLU A 438 -7.78 30.53 25.91
C GLU A 438 -8.79 30.59 24.74
N PHE A 439 -8.37 31.07 23.58
CA PHE A 439 -9.12 31.17 22.32
C PHE A 439 -8.12 31.10 21.15
N GLY A 440 -8.54 30.81 19.93
CA GLY A 440 -7.62 30.79 18.79
C GLY A 440 -7.25 32.20 18.35
N ILE A 441 -5.96 32.50 18.22
CA ILE A 441 -5.47 33.73 17.62
C ILE A 441 -4.17 33.47 16.87
N ASP A 442 -4.12 33.92 15.63
CA ASP A 442 -2.91 33.93 14.81
C ASP A 442 -2.65 35.39 14.42
N TYR A 443 -1.51 35.94 14.89
CA TYR A 443 -1.10 37.32 14.72
C TYR A 443 0.36 37.46 14.28
N CYS A 444 0.65 38.54 13.56
CA CYS A 444 2.00 38.94 13.24
C CYS A 444 2.27 40.39 13.64
N GLU A 445 3.52 40.69 13.99
CA GLU A 445 3.99 42.04 14.24
C GLU A 445 4.75 42.53 13.02
N MET A 446 4.17 43.46 12.25
CA MET A 446 4.86 44.07 11.12
C MET A 446 5.79 45.21 11.56
N ASP A 447 6.77 45.55 10.72
CA ASP A 447 7.56 46.77 10.88
C ASP A 447 6.70 48.03 10.70
N ASP A 448 7.22 49.20 11.08
CA ASP A 448 6.43 50.44 11.06
C ASP A 448 6.05 50.90 9.64
N LYS A 449 6.68 50.32 8.61
CA LYS A 449 6.37 50.56 7.20
C LYS A 449 5.35 49.60 6.62
N PHE A 450 4.96 48.55 7.36
CA PHE A 450 4.11 47.44 6.89
C PHE A 450 4.70 46.75 5.64
N GLU A 451 6.02 46.65 5.58
CA GLU A 451 6.77 45.99 4.51
C GLU A 451 7.22 44.59 4.91
N LYS A 452 7.48 44.34 6.20
CA LYS A 452 8.00 43.07 6.71
C LYS A 452 7.33 42.64 7.99
N ILE A 453 7.21 41.33 8.20
CA ILE A 453 6.87 40.75 9.49
C ILE A 453 8.15 40.68 10.32
N VAL A 454 8.16 41.31 11.49
CA VAL A 454 9.27 41.29 12.46
C VAL A 454 9.14 40.07 13.36
N LYS A 455 7.93 39.82 13.87
CA LYS A 455 7.62 38.62 14.65
C LYS A 455 6.36 37.93 14.15
N PHE A 456 6.38 36.62 14.22
CA PHE A 456 5.25 35.73 13.95
C PHE A 456 4.95 34.96 15.24
N GLN A 457 3.73 35.06 15.78
CA GLN A 457 3.36 34.44 17.07
C GLN A 457 4.30 34.79 18.25
N GLY A 458 4.94 35.96 18.23
CA GLY A 458 5.92 36.38 19.23
C GLY A 458 7.36 35.88 18.99
N THR A 459 7.59 35.02 18.00
CA THR A 459 8.93 34.57 17.58
C THR A 459 9.49 35.50 16.50
N ASN A 460 10.76 35.92 16.61
CA ASN A 460 11.37 36.74 15.56
C ASN A 460 11.50 35.93 14.27
N ILE A 461 11.18 36.54 13.13
CA ILE A 461 11.30 35.87 11.81
C ILE A 461 12.74 35.39 11.52
N SER A 462 13.75 36.07 12.09
CA SER A 462 15.15 35.63 11.99
C SER A 462 15.40 34.25 12.59
N ASP A 463 14.63 33.90 13.62
CA ASP A 463 14.80 32.71 14.47
C ASP A 463 13.93 31.55 13.98
N VAL A 464 13.08 31.80 12.98
CA VAL A 464 12.23 30.77 12.35
C VAL A 464 13.04 29.99 11.33
N GLU A 465 13.27 28.71 11.61
CA GLU A 465 14.04 27.81 10.74
C GLU A 465 13.16 27.01 9.77
N TYR A 466 11.86 26.86 10.06
CA TYR A 466 10.91 26.07 9.27
C TYR A 466 9.57 26.80 9.17
N ILE A 467 8.97 26.82 7.98
CA ILE A 467 7.71 27.53 7.71
C ILE A 467 6.79 26.68 6.87
N PHE A 468 5.52 26.62 7.25
CA PHE A 468 4.48 25.96 6.48
C PHE A 468 4.24 26.67 5.13
N ASN A 469 4.52 25.98 4.04
CA ASN A 469 4.21 26.41 2.69
C ASN A 469 2.85 25.85 2.28
N LYS A 470 1.85 26.73 2.16
CA LYS A 470 0.47 26.38 1.83
C LYS A 470 0.31 25.78 0.43
N ALA A 471 1.19 26.10 -0.52
CA ALA A 471 1.14 25.54 -1.87
C ALA A 471 1.60 24.08 -1.92
N THR A 472 2.45 23.68 -0.98
CA THR A 472 2.96 22.30 -0.86
C THR A 472 2.40 21.57 0.36
N ASN A 473 1.62 22.25 1.20
CA ASN A 473 1.07 21.77 2.46
C ASN A 473 2.13 21.17 3.39
N GLN A 474 3.31 21.79 3.51
CA GLN A 474 4.48 21.22 4.21
C GLN A 474 5.33 22.30 4.88
N TYR A 475 6.00 21.96 5.99
CA TYR A 475 7.00 22.83 6.60
C TYR A 475 8.32 22.79 5.84
N ILE A 476 8.67 23.87 5.14
CA ILE A 476 9.94 23.96 4.42
C ILE A 476 11.01 24.56 5.32
N LYS A 477 12.24 24.01 5.26
CA LYS A 477 13.40 24.65 5.90
C LYS A 477 13.71 25.95 5.18
N VAL A 478 13.70 27.05 5.90
CA VAL A 478 14.00 28.39 5.37
C VAL A 478 15.38 28.83 5.81
N ALA A 479 16.08 29.60 4.96
CA ALA A 479 17.41 30.11 5.27
C ALA A 479 17.42 30.90 6.60
N THR A 480 18.53 30.84 7.34
CA THR A 480 18.71 31.65 8.56
C THR A 480 18.69 33.14 8.24
N GLY A 481 18.05 33.95 9.10
CA GLY A 481 17.87 35.39 8.87
C GLY A 481 16.56 35.79 8.15
N ASP A 482 16.45 37.07 7.79
CA ASP A 482 15.23 37.69 7.23
C ASP A 482 15.24 37.67 5.68
N SER A 483 15.02 36.50 5.07
CA SER A 483 15.01 36.35 3.61
C SER A 483 13.67 36.77 2.98
N PRO A 484 13.65 37.31 1.74
CA PRO A 484 12.42 37.66 1.04
C PRO A 484 11.46 36.47 0.84
N GLU A 485 12.02 35.28 0.63
CA GLU A 485 11.26 34.03 0.52
C GLU A 485 10.52 33.71 1.83
N LYS A 486 11.23 33.79 2.96
CA LYS A 486 10.65 33.61 4.30
C LYS A 486 9.51 34.59 4.55
N GLN A 487 9.74 35.86 4.22
CA GLN A 487 8.74 36.92 4.35
C GLN A 487 7.49 36.67 3.50
N ASN A 488 7.65 36.20 2.26
CA ASN A 488 6.52 35.95 1.39
C ASN A 488 5.65 34.79 1.91
N ILE A 489 6.27 33.70 2.36
CA ILE A 489 5.52 32.52 2.83
C ILE A 489 4.71 32.85 4.09
N VAL A 490 5.30 33.55 5.08
CA VAL A 490 4.55 33.93 6.29
C VAL A 490 3.42 34.91 5.97
N LYS A 491 3.64 35.83 5.02
CA LYS A 491 2.60 36.78 4.60
C LYS A 491 1.39 36.10 3.96
N GLU A 492 1.59 35.00 3.23
CA GLU A 492 0.51 34.22 2.62
C GLU A 492 -0.40 33.51 3.64
N MET A 493 0.02 33.39 4.90
CA MET A 493 -0.78 32.78 5.97
C MET A 493 -1.90 33.70 6.46
N TYR A 494 -1.75 35.02 6.29
CA TYR A 494 -2.68 36.02 6.78
C TYR A 494 -3.52 36.59 5.65
N TYR A 495 -4.78 36.94 5.93
CA TYR A 495 -5.61 37.68 4.99
C TYR A 495 -5.02 39.08 4.72
N PRO A 496 -4.57 39.36 3.48
CA PRO A 496 -3.97 40.64 3.15
C PRO A 496 -5.05 41.67 2.80
N LYS A 497 -4.88 42.89 3.29
CA LYS A 497 -5.74 44.03 2.95
C LYS A 497 -4.90 45.28 2.76
N THR A 498 -5.23 46.08 1.75
CA THR A 498 -4.58 47.39 1.59
C THR A 498 -5.30 48.43 2.44
N ILE A 499 -4.63 48.98 3.44
CA ILE A 499 -5.12 50.07 4.29
C ILE A 499 -4.15 51.24 4.13
N PHE A 500 -4.65 52.39 3.68
CA PHE A 500 -3.84 53.59 3.43
C PHE A 500 -2.58 53.35 2.56
N GLY A 501 -2.72 52.50 1.54
CA GLY A 501 -1.60 52.13 0.65
C GLY A 501 -0.55 51.22 1.28
N LYS A 502 -0.78 50.73 2.52
CA LYS A 502 0.06 49.75 3.22
C LYS A 502 -0.53 48.35 3.15
N ASN A 503 0.33 47.35 3.09
CA ASN A 503 -0.06 45.94 3.07
C ASN A 503 -0.32 45.47 4.51
N TYR A 504 -1.56 45.61 4.96
CA TYR A 504 -2.00 45.16 6.27
C TYR A 504 -2.32 43.67 6.23
N LEU A 505 -1.82 42.92 7.22
CA LEU A 505 -2.12 41.50 7.40
C LEU A 505 -3.08 41.39 8.58
N ALA A 506 -4.29 40.89 8.32
CA ALA A 506 -5.31 40.78 9.35
C ALA A 506 -4.96 39.67 10.35
N THR A 507 -5.14 39.97 11.63
CA THR A 507 -5.09 38.96 12.70
C THR A 507 -6.26 38.01 12.52
N TRP A 508 -5.98 36.70 12.53
CA TRP A 508 -7.00 35.66 12.49
C TRP A 508 -7.38 35.26 13.91
N MET A 509 -8.66 35.01 14.15
CA MET A 509 -9.18 34.62 15.46
C MET A 509 -10.27 33.55 15.35
N ASN A 510 -10.21 32.53 16.22
CA ASN A 510 -11.30 31.60 16.46
C ASN A 510 -11.83 31.81 17.88
N VAL A 511 -13.06 32.35 17.97
CA VAL A 511 -13.71 32.64 19.26
C VAL A 511 -15.02 31.84 19.34
N PRO A 512 -15.05 30.72 20.08
CA PRO A 512 -16.26 29.94 20.27
C PRO A 512 -17.39 30.76 20.88
N LYS A 513 -18.64 30.38 20.56
CA LYS A 513 -19.83 31.05 21.08
C LYS A 513 -19.81 31.15 22.61
N GLY A 514 -19.97 32.37 23.13
CA GLY A 514 -19.98 32.65 24.57
C GLY A 514 -18.59 32.75 25.23
N VAL A 515 -17.50 32.54 24.47
CA VAL A 515 -16.14 32.82 24.94
C VAL A 515 -15.84 34.30 24.75
N LYS A 516 -15.20 34.90 25.76
CA LYS A 516 -14.75 36.29 25.76
C LYS A 516 -13.25 36.32 25.54
N ALA A 517 -12.84 36.65 24.32
CA ALA A 517 -11.45 36.82 23.95
C ALA A 517 -10.98 38.23 24.32
N LYS A 518 -9.93 38.33 25.12
CA LYS A 518 -9.29 39.63 25.41
C LYS A 518 -8.11 39.81 24.47
N VAL A 519 -8.08 40.93 23.78
CA VAL A 519 -7.01 41.28 22.84
C VAL A 519 -6.58 42.73 23.03
N THR A 520 -5.34 43.02 22.69
CA THR A 520 -4.77 44.35 22.72
C THR A 520 -4.82 44.95 21.32
N ILE A 521 -5.49 46.10 21.18
CA ILE A 521 -5.48 46.92 19.97
C ILE A 521 -4.39 47.97 20.11
N SER A 522 -3.37 47.88 19.27
CA SER A 522 -2.28 48.86 19.22
C SER A 522 -2.37 49.71 17.95
N THR A 523 -2.02 51.00 18.05
CA THR A 523 -2.07 51.93 16.91
C THR A 523 -0.68 52.24 16.37
N LYS A 524 -0.48 52.06 15.06
CA LYS A 524 0.75 52.42 14.34
C LYS A 524 0.51 53.61 13.42
N LEU A 525 1.39 54.61 13.50
CA LEU A 525 1.32 55.81 12.67
C LEU A 525 1.90 55.54 11.27
N VAL A 526 1.18 55.95 10.23
CA VAL A 526 1.56 55.86 8.82
C VAL A 526 1.49 57.27 8.22
N GLY A 527 2.63 57.98 8.17
CA GLY A 527 2.70 59.36 7.68
C GLY A 527 4.15 59.87 7.50
N THR A 528 4.35 60.94 6.72
CA THR A 528 5.68 61.43 6.29
C THR A 528 6.39 62.40 7.26
N ASP A 529 5.81 62.75 8.40
CA ASP A 529 6.38 63.77 9.31
C ASP A 529 6.25 63.35 10.79
N GLU A 530 7.31 62.76 11.34
CA GLU A 530 7.34 62.21 12.71
C GLU A 530 7.32 63.26 13.84
N SER A 531 7.37 64.55 13.49
CA SER A 531 7.66 65.69 14.38
C SER A 531 6.43 66.43 14.92
N LYS A 532 5.21 66.13 14.44
CA LYS A 532 3.97 66.80 14.90
C LYS A 532 3.23 66.00 15.97
N GLU A 533 3.12 66.56 17.17
CA GLU A 533 2.20 66.09 18.20
C GLU A 533 0.73 66.38 17.81
N LYS A 534 -0.10 65.34 17.96
CA LYS A 534 -1.59 65.30 18.03
C LYS A 534 -2.40 66.11 17.00
N PRO A 535 -3.25 65.44 16.20
CA PRO A 535 -4.63 65.86 16.03
C PRO A 535 -5.41 65.51 17.31
N ALA A 536 -6.12 66.48 17.88
CA ALA A 536 -7.13 66.19 18.90
C ALA A 536 -8.39 65.69 18.17
N GLU A 537 -9.00 64.62 18.67
CA GLU A 537 -10.31 64.05 18.29
C GLU A 537 -10.36 62.86 17.32
N GLU A 538 -9.24 62.31 16.83
CA GLU A 538 -9.29 61.04 16.08
C GLU A 538 -9.49 59.82 17.00
N PHE A 539 -10.48 58.98 16.68
CA PHE A 539 -10.76 57.76 17.44
C PHE A 539 -11.10 56.57 16.55
N ILE A 540 -10.70 55.38 17.03
CA ILE A 540 -11.01 54.10 16.40
C ILE A 540 -12.28 53.54 17.04
N THR A 541 -13.20 53.11 16.19
CA THR A 541 -14.45 52.42 16.56
C THR A 541 -14.57 51.11 15.81
N PHE A 542 -15.58 50.30 16.13
CA PHE A 542 -15.83 49.02 15.48
C PHE A 542 -17.13 49.05 14.69
N GLN A 543 -17.12 48.52 13.48
CA GLN A 543 -18.34 48.33 12.70
C GLN A 543 -19.32 47.42 13.47
N GLU A 544 -20.61 47.75 13.45
CA GLU A 544 -21.63 46.91 14.07
C GLU A 544 -21.65 45.51 13.45
N SER A 545 -21.65 44.48 14.31
CA SER A 545 -21.73 43.08 13.91
C SER A 545 -22.89 42.37 14.63
N PRO A 546 -23.70 41.58 13.91
CA PRO A 546 -24.75 40.76 14.52
C PRO A 546 -24.19 39.53 15.28
N ASN A 547 -22.97 39.10 14.96
CA ASN A 547 -22.37 37.87 15.47
C ASN A 547 -21.30 38.10 16.52
N PHE A 548 -20.74 39.31 16.58
CA PHE A 548 -19.65 39.65 17.50
C PHE A 548 -19.94 40.94 18.26
N ARG A 549 -19.62 40.93 19.54
CA ARG A 549 -19.68 42.09 20.43
C ARG A 549 -18.27 42.45 20.87
N VAL A 550 -17.82 43.64 20.51
CA VAL A 550 -16.61 44.24 21.07
C VAL A 550 -17.01 45.15 22.22
N THR A 551 -16.33 45.05 23.37
CA THR A 551 -16.59 45.86 24.56
C THR A 551 -15.32 46.55 25.04
N PHE A 552 -15.41 47.86 25.29
CA PHE A 552 -14.34 48.66 25.89
C PHE A 552 -14.93 49.71 26.83
N LYS A 553 -14.51 49.71 28.11
CA LYS A 553 -14.97 50.66 29.15
C LYS A 553 -16.51 50.86 29.19
N GLY A 554 -17.28 49.79 28.96
CA GLY A 554 -18.75 49.83 28.97
C GLY A 554 -19.41 50.28 27.66
N ALA A 555 -18.63 50.73 26.66
CA ALA A 555 -19.11 50.97 25.31
C ALA A 555 -19.01 49.71 24.44
N ILE A 556 -19.91 49.56 23.46
CA ILE A 556 -20.01 48.39 22.58
C ILE A 556 -19.90 48.82 21.12
N ASN A 557 -19.18 48.05 20.30
CA ASN A 557 -19.05 48.20 18.84
C ASN A 557 -18.87 49.65 18.38
N GLY A 558 -19.84 50.20 17.63
CA GLY A 558 -19.75 51.54 17.02
C GLY A 558 -19.79 52.70 18.01
N LYS A 559 -20.02 52.41 19.30
CA LYS A 559 -19.96 53.39 20.40
C LYS A 559 -18.59 53.43 21.07
N ILE A 560 -17.70 52.49 20.77
CA ILE A 560 -16.33 52.48 21.28
C ILE A 560 -15.57 53.65 20.66
N LYS A 561 -14.77 54.33 21.48
CA LYS A 561 -13.83 55.37 21.06
C LYS A 561 -12.45 55.07 21.65
N LEU A 562 -11.56 54.48 20.86
CA LEU A 562 -10.15 54.30 21.21
C LEU A 562 -9.37 55.49 20.65
N GLU A 563 -8.69 56.27 21.49
CA GLU A 563 -7.95 57.44 21.01
C GLU A 563 -6.82 57.02 20.05
N ALA A 564 -6.75 57.57 18.84
CA ALA A 564 -5.69 57.23 17.89
C ALA A 564 -4.37 57.96 18.28
N LYS A 565 -3.45 57.24 18.93
CA LYS A 565 -2.16 57.79 19.41
C LYS A 565 -0.97 57.15 18.71
N LYS A 566 0.18 57.83 18.65
CA LYS A 566 1.44 57.26 18.11
C LYS A 566 1.87 55.95 18.79
N LYS A 567 1.48 55.75 20.06
CA LYS A 567 1.68 54.52 20.84
C LYS A 567 0.43 54.20 21.68
N GLY A 568 -0.73 54.15 21.03
CA GLY A 568 -1.97 53.72 21.69
C GLY A 568 -1.96 52.21 21.88
N SER A 569 -2.43 51.75 23.04
CA SER A 569 -2.58 50.33 23.38
C SER A 569 -3.83 50.19 24.24
N TYR A 570 -4.80 49.42 23.76
CA TYR A 570 -6.13 49.32 24.37
C TYR A 570 -6.56 47.86 24.45
N ASP A 571 -6.79 47.36 25.66
CA ASP A 571 -7.33 46.02 25.84
C ASP A 571 -8.85 46.06 25.65
N VAL A 572 -9.34 45.26 24.69
CA VAL A 572 -10.76 45.13 24.36
C VAL A 572 -11.20 43.69 24.54
N GLU A 573 -12.48 43.49 24.82
CA GLU A 573 -13.10 42.17 24.93
C GLU A 573 -13.96 41.90 23.70
N ILE A 574 -13.71 40.79 23.01
CA ILE A 574 -14.48 40.31 21.85
C ILE A 574 -15.25 39.06 22.27
N GLU A 575 -16.58 39.10 22.15
CA GLU A 575 -17.48 38.00 22.48
C GLU A 575 -18.22 37.55 21.21
N ALA A 576 -18.19 36.24 20.91
CA ALA A 576 -19.02 35.66 19.86
C ALA A 576 -20.44 35.41 20.39
N LEU A 577 -21.42 36.11 19.84
CA LEU A 577 -22.84 36.01 20.19
C LEU A 577 -23.51 34.79 19.54
N ASN A 578 -23.11 34.48 18.31
CA ASN A 578 -23.64 33.38 17.52
C ASN A 578 -22.51 32.45 17.04
N THR A 579 -22.91 31.24 16.64
CA THR A 579 -22.04 30.34 15.88
C THR A 579 -22.07 30.79 14.42
N ILE A 580 -20.91 30.95 13.80
CA ILE A 580 -20.72 31.28 12.39
C ILE A 580 -20.11 30.08 11.66
N GLU A 581 -20.66 29.76 10.49
CA GLU A 581 -20.23 28.61 9.68
C GLU A 581 -19.19 28.98 8.60
N THR A 582 -19.04 30.27 8.32
CA THR A 582 -18.11 30.82 7.34
C THR A 582 -17.32 31.96 7.95
N GLU A 583 -16.16 32.27 7.38
CA GLU A 583 -15.31 33.38 7.81
C GLU A 583 -16.05 34.73 7.77
N GLU A 584 -15.87 35.54 8.81
CA GLU A 584 -16.41 36.91 8.91
C GLU A 584 -15.30 37.89 9.28
N TYR A 585 -15.52 39.20 9.08
CA TYR A 585 -14.50 40.22 9.33
C TYR A 585 -14.99 41.30 10.29
N LEU A 586 -14.33 41.41 11.45
CA LEU A 586 -14.53 42.52 12.38
C LEU A 586 -13.70 43.71 11.92
N THR A 587 -14.38 44.77 11.46
CA THR A 587 -13.72 45.95 10.86
C THR A 587 -13.62 47.08 11.87
N MET A 588 -12.41 47.65 12.01
CA MET A 588 -12.13 48.86 12.78
C MET A 588 -12.16 50.07 11.85
N LEU A 589 -12.84 51.14 12.27
CA LEU A 589 -13.08 52.36 11.50
C LEU A 589 -12.53 53.59 12.25
N ASP A 590 -12.03 54.59 11.53
CA ASP A 590 -11.81 55.94 12.09
C ASP A 590 -13.11 56.75 12.16
N GLU A 591 -13.05 57.99 12.65
CA GLU A 591 -14.23 58.87 12.73
C GLU A 591 -14.81 59.28 11.37
N THR A 592 -14.05 59.13 10.28
CA THR A 592 -14.51 59.39 8.91
C THR A 592 -15.21 58.16 8.28
N GLY A 593 -15.16 57.01 8.95
CA GLY A 593 -15.66 55.74 8.46
C GLY A 593 -14.70 54.99 7.55
N SER A 594 -13.43 55.41 7.47
CA SER A 594 -12.39 54.70 6.73
C SER A 594 -11.88 53.50 7.53
N ILE A 595 -11.54 52.41 6.83
CA ILE A 595 -11.06 51.18 7.46
C ILE A 595 -9.63 51.40 7.96
N VAL A 596 -9.42 51.26 9.26
CA VAL A 596 -8.10 51.40 9.92
C VAL A 596 -7.53 50.07 10.42
N GLY A 597 -8.32 49.00 10.42
CA GLY A 597 -7.87 47.65 10.78
C GLY A 597 -8.97 46.62 10.54
N VAL A 598 -8.60 45.34 10.47
CA VAL A 598 -9.54 44.22 10.30
C VAL A 598 -9.05 43.01 11.09
N ILE A 599 -9.97 42.33 11.75
CA ILE A 599 -9.76 40.99 12.33
C ILE A 599 -10.54 39.99 11.46
N GLU A 600 -9.87 38.92 11.06
CA GLU A 600 -10.49 37.78 10.40
C GLU A 600 -11.02 36.81 11.46
N MET A 601 -12.32 36.56 11.46
CA MET A 601 -13.00 35.67 12.39
C MET A 601 -13.29 34.34 11.70
N SER A 602 -12.65 33.28 12.18
CA SER A 602 -12.83 31.91 11.71
C SER A 602 -14.22 31.36 12.05
N PRO A 603 -14.74 30.39 11.26
CA PRO A 603 -15.86 29.55 11.67
C PRO A 603 -15.62 29.02 13.09
N ASN A 604 -16.57 29.29 14.00
CA ASN A 604 -16.39 29.05 15.44
C ASN A 604 -17.32 27.95 15.96
N LYS A 605 -17.71 27.02 15.07
CA LYS A 605 -18.40 25.79 15.45
C LYS A 605 -17.44 24.95 16.29
N VAL A 606 -17.92 24.50 17.44
CA VAL A 606 -17.15 23.61 18.31
C VAL A 606 -17.40 22.18 17.89
N GLU A 607 -16.35 21.45 17.52
CA GLU A 607 -16.40 20.01 17.23
C GLU A 607 -15.99 19.22 18.49
N GLU A 608 -16.61 18.06 18.73
CA GLU A 608 -16.24 17.20 19.85
C GLU A 608 -15.27 16.10 19.41
N LEU A 609 -14.12 16.00 20.08
CA LEU A 609 -13.14 14.92 19.88
C LEU A 609 -13.18 13.98 21.08
N GLU A 610 -13.63 12.74 20.84
CA GLU A 610 -13.56 11.68 21.84
C GLU A 610 -12.14 11.12 21.93
N ILE A 611 -11.61 10.97 23.15
CA ILE A 611 -10.27 10.44 23.40
C ILE A 611 -10.37 9.18 24.26
N LYS A 612 -9.65 8.13 23.88
CA LYS A 612 -9.47 6.91 24.68
C LYS A 612 -8.01 6.75 25.06
N ILE A 613 -7.76 6.36 26.31
CA ILE A 613 -6.42 6.00 26.79
C ILE A 613 -6.37 4.48 26.94
N ILE A 614 -5.45 3.84 26.22
CA ILE A 614 -5.28 2.39 26.20
C ILE A 614 -3.89 2.04 26.76
N PRO A 615 -3.79 1.51 27.99
CA PRO A 615 -2.54 0.99 28.50
C PRO A 615 -2.07 -0.24 27.73
N VAL A 616 -0.77 -0.28 27.43
CA VAL A 616 -0.11 -1.42 26.81
C VAL A 616 0.82 -2.07 27.84
N VAL A 617 0.60 -3.35 28.13
CA VAL A 617 1.37 -4.11 29.13
C VAL A 617 1.97 -5.39 28.53
N LEU A 618 3.04 -5.90 29.14
CA LEU A 618 3.74 -7.09 28.64
C LEU A 618 3.09 -8.39 29.12
N LYS A 619 2.97 -9.38 28.22
CA LYS A 619 2.40 -10.71 28.51
C LYS A 619 3.20 -11.54 29.51
N THR A 620 4.46 -11.20 29.75
CA THR A 620 5.35 -11.90 30.71
C THR A 620 4.88 -11.78 32.16
N LEU A 621 3.89 -10.93 32.44
CA LEU A 621 3.24 -10.80 33.75
C LEU A 621 2.04 -11.75 33.89
N THR A 622 1.67 -12.11 35.12
CA THR A 622 0.44 -12.87 35.35
C THR A 622 -0.79 -12.03 34.97
N PRO A 623 -1.94 -12.64 34.58
CA PRO A 623 -3.14 -11.87 34.20
C PRO A 623 -3.55 -10.83 35.24
N ALA A 624 -3.50 -11.18 36.53
CA ALA A 624 -3.78 -10.25 37.63
C ALA A 624 -2.78 -9.08 37.70
N LEU A 625 -1.48 -9.33 37.49
CA LEU A 625 -0.46 -8.27 37.45
C LEU A 625 -0.60 -7.39 36.20
N GLN A 626 -1.01 -7.96 35.06
CA GLN A 626 -1.31 -7.20 33.85
C GLN A 626 -2.51 -6.27 34.06
N ASP A 627 -3.56 -6.71 34.77
CA ASP A 627 -4.71 -5.86 35.14
C ASP A 627 -4.27 -4.72 36.06
N THR A 628 -3.54 -5.04 37.14
CA THR A 628 -3.05 -4.03 38.09
C THR A 628 -2.11 -3.02 37.43
N GLN A 629 -1.20 -3.45 36.55
CA GLN A 629 -0.29 -2.54 35.86
C GLN A 629 -1.04 -1.67 34.84
N ALA A 630 -2.00 -2.23 34.10
CA ALA A 630 -2.81 -1.44 33.17
C ALA A 630 -3.62 -0.37 33.91
N GLU A 631 -4.24 -0.71 35.05
CA GLU A 631 -4.91 0.27 35.91
C GLU A 631 -3.96 1.33 36.44
N ALA A 632 -2.74 0.97 36.86
CA ALA A 632 -1.75 1.92 37.34
C ALA A 632 -1.31 2.89 36.24
N ILE A 633 -1.04 2.40 35.03
CA ILE A 633 -0.67 3.23 33.87
C ILE A 633 -1.82 4.16 33.49
N TYR A 634 -3.05 3.64 33.42
CA TYR A 634 -4.24 4.44 33.12
C TYR A 634 -4.44 5.56 34.15
N ASN A 635 -4.39 5.22 35.44
CA ASN A 635 -4.55 6.18 36.53
C ASN A 635 -3.44 7.23 36.53
N LYS A 636 -2.20 6.84 36.19
CA LYS A 636 -1.08 7.76 36.05
C LYS A 636 -1.31 8.73 34.88
N ALA A 637 -1.80 8.25 33.75
CA ALA A 637 -2.07 9.09 32.58
C ALA A 637 -3.20 10.11 32.83
N ILE A 638 -4.30 9.71 33.47
CA ILE A 638 -5.40 10.63 33.78
C ILE A 638 -5.07 11.63 34.90
N ALA A 639 -4.20 11.24 35.84
CA ALA A 639 -3.81 12.08 36.98
C ALA A 639 -2.61 12.97 36.69
N ALA A 640 -1.92 12.74 35.57
CA ALA A 640 -0.79 13.57 35.18
C ALA A 640 -1.26 15.00 34.91
N LYS A 641 -0.43 15.96 35.35
CA LYS A 641 -0.72 17.38 35.23
C LYS A 641 0.47 18.11 34.67
N ASN A 642 0.20 19.12 33.86
CA ASN A 642 1.22 19.99 33.30
C ASN A 642 1.72 21.03 34.31
N ALA A 643 2.66 21.88 33.87
CA ALA A 643 3.23 22.96 34.67
C ALA A 643 2.16 23.97 35.17
N ASN A 644 1.00 24.04 34.51
CA ASN A 644 -0.15 24.88 34.88
C ASN A 644 -1.18 24.14 35.76
N ASN A 645 -0.86 22.94 36.25
CA ASN A 645 -1.74 22.09 37.10
C ASN A 645 -3.05 21.64 36.40
N LEU A 646 -3.06 21.61 35.06
CA LEU A 646 -4.15 21.08 34.25
C LEU A 646 -3.90 19.61 33.91
N ASN A 647 -4.95 18.79 33.93
CA ASN A 647 -4.88 17.42 33.42
C ASN A 647 -4.89 17.41 31.87
N LEU A 648 -4.74 16.23 31.28
CA LEU A 648 -4.71 16.07 29.81
C LEU A 648 -5.89 16.75 29.09
N ILE A 649 -7.12 16.47 29.51
CA ILE A 649 -8.33 16.98 28.86
C ILE A 649 -8.50 18.48 29.09
N ASP A 650 -8.17 18.95 30.29
CA ASP A 650 -8.20 20.38 30.61
C ASP A 650 -7.16 21.15 29.80
N THR A 651 -5.98 20.56 29.55
CA THR A 651 -4.96 21.17 28.69
C THR A 651 -5.46 21.30 27.26
N PHE A 652 -6.06 20.25 26.68
CA PHE A 652 -6.65 20.31 25.34
C PHE A 652 -7.78 21.34 25.23
N ASN A 653 -8.63 21.42 26.25
CA ASN A 653 -9.80 22.29 26.23
C ASN A 653 -9.52 23.74 26.64
N GLN A 654 -8.36 24.05 27.22
CA GLN A 654 -8.04 25.39 27.73
C GLN A 654 -6.81 26.04 27.09
N GLN A 655 -5.88 25.25 26.54
CA GLN A 655 -4.56 25.76 26.12
C GLN A 655 -4.10 25.24 24.75
N SER A 656 -4.83 24.33 24.10
CA SER A 656 -4.36 23.65 22.88
C SER A 656 -5.47 23.52 21.83
N LEU A 657 -6.18 22.39 21.76
CA LEU A 657 -7.14 22.08 20.70
C LEU A 657 -8.36 23.01 20.70
N ASN A 658 -8.67 23.66 21.82
CA ASN A 658 -9.69 24.70 21.90
C ASN A 658 -9.39 25.90 20.99
N GLN A 659 -8.12 26.17 20.69
CA GLN A 659 -7.71 27.22 19.76
C GLN A 659 -8.16 26.91 18.32
N ALA A 660 -8.33 25.63 17.99
CA ALA A 660 -8.85 25.16 16.70
C ALA A 660 -10.37 24.91 16.72
N GLY A 661 -11.09 25.32 17.79
CA GLY A 661 -12.51 25.04 17.93
C GLY A 661 -12.84 23.58 18.27
N ILE A 662 -11.88 22.81 18.82
CA ILE A 662 -12.10 21.40 19.17
C ILE A 662 -12.24 21.28 20.69
N LYS A 663 -13.29 20.58 21.11
CA LYS A 663 -13.54 20.22 22.51
C LYS A 663 -13.30 18.73 22.70
N SER A 664 -12.27 18.41 23.46
CA SER A 664 -11.86 17.06 23.79
C SER A 664 -12.64 16.48 24.96
N LYS A 665 -12.95 15.18 24.90
CA LYS A 665 -13.64 14.44 25.97
C LYS A 665 -13.02 13.06 26.16
N LEU A 666 -12.59 12.76 27.38
CA LEU A 666 -12.13 11.42 27.73
C LEU A 666 -13.31 10.44 27.82
N ILE A 667 -13.19 9.32 27.13
CA ILE A 667 -14.16 8.21 27.20
C ILE A 667 -13.71 7.23 28.26
N LEU A 668 -14.51 7.15 29.33
CA LEU A 668 -14.33 6.18 30.40
C LEU A 668 -15.11 4.91 30.06
N ASN A 669 -14.46 3.74 30.13
CA ASN A 669 -15.15 2.47 29.98
C ASN A 669 -15.74 2.02 31.35
N PRO A 670 -17.08 1.89 31.47
CA PRO A 670 -17.73 1.52 32.72
C PRO A 670 -17.49 0.06 33.15
N LYS A 671 -16.90 -0.79 32.29
CA LYS A 671 -16.62 -2.21 32.56
C LYS A 671 -15.16 -2.49 32.98
N GLY A 672 -14.34 -1.46 33.17
CA GLY A 672 -12.91 -1.59 33.49
C GLY A 672 -12.02 -1.04 32.38
N VAL A 673 -10.72 -0.88 32.68
CA VAL A 673 -9.74 -0.28 31.77
C VAL A 673 -9.53 -1.17 30.53
N GLU A 674 -9.80 -0.63 29.33
CA GLU A 674 -9.42 -1.29 28.07
C GLU A 674 -7.90 -1.32 27.97
N LYS A 675 -7.32 -2.52 27.81
CA LYS A 675 -5.86 -2.70 27.71
C LYS A 675 -5.46 -3.56 26.53
N LEU A 676 -4.23 -3.37 26.06
CA LEU A 676 -3.51 -4.30 25.18
C LEU A 676 -2.44 -5.05 25.96
N VAL A 677 -2.31 -6.34 25.65
CA VAL A 677 -1.29 -7.20 26.24
C VAL A 677 -0.42 -7.71 25.10
N ILE A 678 0.83 -7.25 25.05
CA ILE A 678 1.75 -7.57 23.95
C ILE A 678 2.73 -8.67 24.36
N ASP A 679 2.94 -9.63 23.46
CA ASP A 679 3.91 -10.71 23.64
C ASP A 679 5.23 -10.39 22.95
N VAL A 680 6.15 -9.76 23.68
CA VAL A 680 7.50 -9.42 23.20
C VAL A 680 8.40 -10.64 22.99
N THR A 681 7.93 -11.85 23.29
CA THR A 681 8.66 -13.10 22.99
C THR A 681 8.14 -13.79 21.74
N ASN A 682 6.99 -13.35 21.22
CA ASN A 682 6.34 -13.99 20.08
C ASN A 682 5.96 -12.98 18.97
N GLU A 683 4.80 -12.35 19.07
CA GLU A 683 4.24 -11.44 18.05
C GLU A 683 5.04 -10.13 17.96
N TYR A 684 5.49 -9.61 19.10
CA TYR A 684 6.22 -8.34 19.20
C TYR A 684 7.74 -8.50 19.32
N LYS A 685 8.27 -9.72 19.16
CA LYS A 685 9.70 -10.01 19.33
C LYS A 685 10.62 -9.17 18.45
N ASN A 686 10.13 -8.76 17.27
CA ASN A 686 10.88 -7.96 16.31
C ASN A 686 10.91 -6.47 16.69
N TYR A 687 9.89 -6.01 17.42
CA TYR A 687 9.79 -4.65 17.95
C TYR A 687 10.43 -4.51 19.34
N TRP A 688 10.98 -5.58 19.89
CA TRP A 688 11.61 -5.60 21.21
C TRP A 688 13.12 -5.82 21.10
N ASP A 689 13.91 -4.88 21.61
CA ASP A 689 15.33 -5.08 21.81
C ASP A 689 15.56 -5.76 23.17
N ILE A 690 15.82 -7.07 23.14
CA ILE A 690 16.04 -7.86 24.35
C ILE A 690 17.30 -7.44 25.13
N THR A 691 18.31 -6.90 24.44
CA THR A 691 19.58 -6.52 25.05
C THR A 691 19.45 -5.19 25.80
N LYS A 692 18.72 -4.25 25.21
CA LYS A 692 18.53 -2.91 25.78
C LYS A 692 17.24 -2.75 26.58
N ARG A 693 16.33 -3.72 26.49
CA ARG A 693 14.99 -3.72 27.11
C ARG A 693 14.18 -2.49 26.73
N GLU A 694 14.08 -2.26 25.43
CA GLU A 694 13.38 -1.12 24.84
C GLU A 694 12.64 -1.53 23.56
N LEU A 695 11.57 -0.82 23.26
CA LEU A 695 10.80 -0.95 22.03
C LEU A 695 11.49 -0.23 20.87
N LYS A 696 11.33 -0.75 19.65
CA LYS A 696 11.89 -0.18 18.42
C LYS A 696 10.95 -0.38 17.24
N ASP A 697 11.09 0.43 16.21
CA ASP A 697 10.50 0.13 14.91
C ASP A 697 11.21 -1.05 14.25
N TRP A 698 10.48 -1.78 13.41
CA TRP A 698 11.01 -2.93 12.72
C TRP A 698 11.27 -2.60 11.25
N THR A 699 12.53 -2.71 10.84
CA THR A 699 12.95 -2.57 9.44
C THR A 699 12.87 -3.91 8.73
N PHE A 700 12.09 -3.99 7.65
CA PHE A 700 12.00 -5.19 6.84
C PHE A 700 13.25 -5.36 5.96
N SER A 701 13.93 -6.51 6.03
CA SER A 701 15.06 -6.83 5.14
C SER A 701 14.62 -7.77 4.01
N LEU A 702 14.89 -7.40 2.76
CA LEU A 702 14.59 -8.18 1.55
C LEU A 702 15.18 -9.62 1.56
N THR A 703 16.16 -9.89 2.43
CA THR A 703 16.82 -11.20 2.54
C THR A 703 16.04 -12.23 3.37
N GLU A 704 14.96 -11.85 4.07
CA GLU A 704 14.14 -12.82 4.80
C GLU A 704 13.25 -13.64 3.84
N ALA A 705 13.72 -14.85 3.55
CA ALA A 705 13.15 -15.79 2.57
C ALA A 705 11.82 -16.45 3.00
N ASP A 706 11.29 -16.12 4.18
CA ASP A 706 10.07 -16.74 4.73
C ASP A 706 8.82 -15.91 4.42
N PRO A 707 8.02 -16.27 3.38
CA PRO A 707 6.78 -15.60 3.05
C PRO A 707 5.69 -15.67 4.14
N ALA A 708 5.78 -16.58 5.11
CA ALA A 708 4.84 -16.64 6.23
C ALA A 708 5.08 -15.56 7.29
N LYS A 709 6.26 -14.92 7.28
CA LYS A 709 6.60 -13.76 8.10
C LYS A 709 6.42 -12.42 7.36
N ARG A 710 5.98 -12.48 6.10
CA ARG A 710 5.64 -11.30 5.29
C ARG A 710 4.16 -10.99 5.54
N PRO A 711 3.80 -9.77 5.94
CA PRO A 711 2.40 -9.40 5.99
C PRO A 711 1.80 -9.50 4.58
N SER A 712 0.74 -10.30 4.44
CA SER A 712 0.04 -10.52 3.17
C SER A 712 -0.82 -9.31 2.86
N VAL A 713 -0.28 -8.36 2.09
CA VAL A 713 -1.03 -7.27 1.44
C VAL A 713 -1.85 -6.40 2.42
N TRP A 714 -1.36 -5.20 2.73
CA TRP A 714 -2.13 -4.26 3.56
C TRP A 714 -3.27 -3.64 2.75
N LYS A 715 -4.50 -3.79 3.26
CA LYS A 715 -5.67 -3.05 2.82
C LYS A 715 -5.82 -1.82 3.72
N SER A 716 -6.03 -0.64 3.14
CA SER A 716 -6.48 0.52 3.89
C SER A 716 -7.81 0.25 4.59
N GLU A 717 -8.08 1.00 5.65
CA GLU A 717 -9.22 0.82 6.55
C GLU A 717 -10.62 0.92 5.92
N ASP A 718 -10.71 1.49 4.73
CA ASP A 718 -11.92 1.62 3.93
C ASP A 718 -12.09 0.51 2.87
N GLY A 719 -11.14 -0.42 2.78
CA GLY A 719 -11.13 -1.51 1.81
C GLY A 719 -10.85 -1.09 0.36
N GLN A 720 -10.43 0.15 0.10
CA GLN A 720 -10.23 0.66 -1.26
C GLN A 720 -8.77 0.70 -1.72
N GLY A 721 -7.79 0.78 -0.81
CA GLY A 721 -6.36 0.76 -1.12
C GLY A 721 -5.76 -0.62 -0.91
N ILE A 722 -5.47 -1.35 -1.98
CA ILE A 722 -4.57 -2.51 -1.97
C ILE A 722 -3.16 -1.98 -2.31
N TYR A 723 -2.26 -1.96 -1.34
CA TYR A 723 -0.86 -1.63 -1.62
C TYR A 723 -0.14 -2.89 -2.11
N GLU A 724 -0.11 -3.06 -3.44
CA GLU A 724 0.67 -4.10 -4.09
C GLU A 724 2.09 -3.63 -4.42
N PHE A 725 3.03 -4.56 -4.28
CA PHE A 725 4.38 -4.49 -4.82
C PHE A 725 4.34 -4.02 -6.29
N LYS A 726 4.68 -2.76 -6.56
CA LYS A 726 4.89 -2.29 -7.95
C LYS A 726 6.35 -2.51 -8.37
N ASN A 727 6.54 -3.16 -9.51
CA ASN A 727 7.80 -3.21 -10.26
C ASN A 727 9.04 -3.81 -9.55
N GLY A 728 8.88 -4.79 -8.65
CA GLY A 728 10.01 -5.58 -8.15
C GLY A 728 11.10 -4.80 -7.38
N LYS A 729 10.80 -3.57 -6.94
CA LYS A 729 11.61 -2.79 -5.99
C LYS A 729 10.66 -2.15 -4.97
N VAL A 730 10.94 -2.37 -3.69
CA VAL A 730 10.32 -1.65 -2.58
C VAL A 730 11.45 -1.04 -1.78
N ASP A 731 11.37 0.28 -1.56
CA ASP A 731 12.21 1.02 -0.62
C ASP A 731 12.03 0.43 0.79
N ASN A 732 12.99 0.63 1.70
CA ASN A 732 12.96 0.04 3.05
C ASN A 732 11.63 0.29 3.79
N ASP A 733 10.71 -0.67 3.73
CA ASP A 733 9.39 -0.55 4.37
C ASP A 733 9.57 -0.83 5.87
N THR A 734 9.65 0.24 6.65
CA THR A 734 9.76 0.18 8.11
C THR A 734 8.35 0.06 8.66
N ARG A 735 8.00 -1.09 9.23
CA ARG A 735 6.71 -1.25 9.92
C ARG A 735 6.83 -0.57 11.29
N MET A 736 5.92 0.35 11.57
CA MET A 736 5.98 1.14 12.80
C MET A 736 5.27 0.36 13.92
N LEU A 737 5.76 0.50 15.15
CA LEU A 737 5.13 -0.16 16.31
C LEU A 737 3.66 0.27 16.49
N LEU A 738 3.33 1.52 16.15
CA LEU A 738 1.96 2.05 16.23
C LEU A 738 0.98 1.28 15.35
N ASP A 739 1.38 0.85 14.14
CA ASP A 739 0.51 0.09 13.23
C ASP A 739 0.04 -1.23 13.86
N GLU A 740 0.97 -1.93 14.53
CA GLU A 740 0.68 -3.22 15.17
C GLU A 740 -0.27 -3.04 16.36
N LEU A 741 -0.06 -1.99 17.16
CA LEU A 741 -0.90 -1.69 18.33
C LEU A 741 -2.34 -1.34 17.92
N GLU A 742 -2.51 -0.56 16.85
CA GLU A 742 -3.83 -0.27 16.29
C GLU A 742 -4.52 -1.52 15.76
N GLU A 743 -3.81 -2.34 14.99
CA GLU A 743 -4.35 -3.58 14.45
C GLU A 743 -4.85 -4.51 15.58
N ASP A 744 -4.06 -4.67 16.65
CA ASP A 744 -4.44 -5.46 17.81
C ASP A 744 -5.61 -4.86 18.60
N TYR A 745 -5.65 -3.53 18.76
CA TYR A 745 -6.77 -2.84 19.37
C TYR A 745 -8.06 -3.13 18.61
N TYR A 746 -8.04 -2.95 17.28
CA TYR A 746 -9.22 -3.15 16.45
C TYR A 746 -9.62 -4.61 16.30
N LYS A 747 -8.67 -5.53 16.32
CA LYS A 747 -8.96 -6.97 16.37
C LYS A 747 -9.66 -7.36 17.66
N LYS A 748 -9.31 -6.71 18.78
CA LYS A 748 -9.88 -6.99 20.10
C LYS A 748 -11.21 -6.28 20.37
N TYR A 749 -11.35 -5.03 19.95
CA TYR A 749 -12.48 -4.15 20.31
C TYR A 749 -13.32 -3.64 19.12
N GLY A 750 -12.86 -3.86 17.87
CA GLY A 750 -13.55 -3.44 16.64
C GLY A 750 -13.29 -1.98 16.25
N LYS A 751 -13.51 -1.65 14.96
CA LYS A 751 -13.30 -0.32 14.35
C LYS A 751 -14.48 0.66 14.50
N ALA A 752 -15.29 0.50 15.53
CA ALA A 752 -16.51 1.31 15.70
C ALA A 752 -16.23 2.67 16.34
N PHE A 753 -15.12 2.82 17.07
CA PHE A 753 -14.72 4.07 17.69
C PHE A 753 -14.11 5.02 16.65
N LYS A 754 -14.55 6.28 16.63
CA LYS A 754 -14.17 7.29 15.63
C LYS A 754 -13.44 8.49 16.25
N GLY A 755 -12.74 8.28 17.37
CA GLY A 755 -11.99 9.32 18.09
C GLY A 755 -10.50 8.99 18.19
N ALA A 756 -9.77 9.75 19.01
CA ALA A 756 -8.34 9.61 19.22
C ALA A 756 -8.00 8.46 20.20
N ILE A 757 -7.13 7.53 19.80
CA ILE A 757 -6.65 6.44 20.65
C ILE A 757 -5.22 6.73 21.11
N VAL A 758 -5.03 6.91 22.42
CA VAL A 758 -3.70 7.14 22.99
C VAL A 758 -3.20 5.87 23.66
N PHE A 759 -2.23 5.21 23.05
CA PHE A 759 -1.54 4.06 23.62
C PHE A 759 -0.49 4.55 24.63
N VAL A 760 -0.66 4.17 25.90
CA VAL A 760 0.30 4.53 26.95
C VAL A 760 1.14 3.31 27.33
N ILE A 761 2.46 3.45 27.21
CA ILE A 761 3.41 2.37 27.40
C ILE A 761 4.45 2.74 28.45
N ASP A 762 4.70 1.85 29.42
CA ASP A 762 5.66 2.09 30.52
C ASP A 762 7.09 1.64 30.20
N GLU A 763 7.32 1.14 28.98
CA GLU A 763 8.63 0.71 28.50
C GLU A 763 9.32 1.82 27.71
N LYS A 764 10.66 1.78 27.63
CA LYS A 764 11.44 2.76 26.87
C LYS A 764 11.35 2.51 25.37
N TYR A 765 11.57 3.57 24.58
CA TYR A 765 11.79 3.49 23.15
C TYR A 765 13.28 3.60 22.82
N ASN A 766 13.72 2.99 21.72
CA ASN A 766 15.14 2.90 21.35
C ASN A 766 15.80 4.24 21.01
N LYS A 767 14.99 5.29 20.81
CA LYS A 767 15.45 6.68 20.67
C LYS A 767 15.26 7.38 22.03
N PRO A 768 16.34 7.77 22.71
CA PRO A 768 16.30 8.24 24.10
C PRO A 768 15.54 9.56 24.33
N ASN A 769 15.26 10.33 23.27
CA ASN A 769 14.57 11.62 23.36
C ASN A 769 13.10 11.54 22.92
N VAL A 770 12.58 10.35 22.61
CA VAL A 770 11.20 10.16 22.14
C VAL A 770 10.31 9.82 23.33
N ASN A 771 9.51 10.80 23.76
CA ASN A 771 8.55 10.65 24.85
C ASN A 771 7.12 10.35 24.36
N GLY A 772 6.88 10.52 23.07
CA GLY A 772 5.71 10.11 22.32
C GLY A 772 6.03 10.21 20.83
N TYR A 773 5.28 9.49 20.01
CA TYR A 773 5.31 9.69 18.57
C TYR A 773 4.03 9.15 17.91
N SER A 774 3.72 9.73 16.77
CA SER A 774 2.65 9.40 15.83
C SER A 774 3.24 9.35 14.41
N GLN A 775 2.45 8.93 13.41
CA GLN A 775 2.97 8.80 12.05
C GLN A 775 3.00 10.14 11.31
N ASN A 776 4.19 10.55 10.87
CA ASN A 776 4.39 11.83 10.17
C ASN A 776 4.17 11.75 8.65
N ASN A 777 3.93 10.56 8.10
CA ASN A 777 3.76 10.40 6.66
C ASN A 777 3.06 9.06 6.32
N PRO A 778 1.90 9.03 5.68
CA PRO A 778 0.95 10.10 5.40
C PRO A 778 -0.37 9.82 6.11
N LEU A 779 -0.68 10.59 7.16
CA LEU A 779 -1.98 10.59 7.85
C LEU A 779 -2.66 9.21 7.89
N ARG A 780 -1.95 8.26 8.50
CA ARG A 780 -2.43 6.94 8.86
C ARG A 780 -2.30 6.81 10.36
N SER A 781 -3.40 7.00 11.06
CA SER A 781 -3.73 6.33 12.32
C SER A 781 -4.89 7.07 12.99
N GLN A 782 -5.71 6.32 13.71
CA GLN A 782 -6.68 6.86 14.65
C GLN A 782 -6.08 6.89 16.07
N GLY A 783 -4.77 6.67 16.19
CA GLY A 783 -4.05 6.66 17.46
C GLY A 783 -2.60 7.14 17.45
N THR A 784 -2.05 7.25 18.65
CA THR A 784 -0.69 7.74 18.96
C THR A 784 -0.08 6.98 20.13
N ILE A 785 1.25 6.94 20.22
CA ILE A 785 1.98 6.35 21.34
C ILE A 785 2.53 7.45 22.24
N VAL A 786 2.27 7.33 23.55
CA VAL A 786 2.91 8.14 24.59
C VAL A 786 3.58 7.24 25.61
N PHE A 787 4.85 7.49 25.89
CA PHE A 787 5.61 6.74 26.90
C PHE A 787 5.43 7.36 28.29
N THR A 788 5.54 6.56 29.34
CA THR A 788 5.27 7.04 30.71
C THR A 788 6.19 8.16 31.19
N GLY A 789 7.35 8.33 30.55
CA GLY A 789 8.27 9.45 30.75
C GLY A 789 7.75 10.80 30.23
N GLY A 790 6.84 10.78 29.25
CA GLY A 790 6.19 11.97 28.67
C GLY A 790 4.90 12.40 29.37
N LEU A 791 4.39 11.63 30.35
CA LEU A 791 3.08 11.90 30.94
C LEU A 791 2.97 13.26 31.64
N GLY A 792 4.07 13.74 32.22
CA GLY A 792 4.14 15.06 32.87
C GLY A 792 4.28 16.22 31.89
N ASP A 793 4.51 15.94 30.61
CA ASP A 793 4.66 16.91 29.54
C ASP A 793 3.48 16.80 28.57
N THR A 794 2.42 17.52 28.89
CA THR A 794 1.19 17.53 28.06
C THR A 794 1.42 18.11 26.67
N ASP A 795 2.55 18.78 26.44
CA ASP A 795 2.92 19.26 25.10
C ASP A 795 3.27 18.06 24.21
N THR A 796 3.80 16.97 24.77
CA THR A 796 3.99 15.70 24.05
C THR A 796 2.64 15.17 23.55
N TYR A 797 1.65 15.05 24.43
CA TYR A 797 0.31 14.61 24.05
C TYR A 797 -0.34 15.49 22.98
N THR A 798 -0.23 16.80 23.17
CA THR A 798 -0.75 17.80 22.26
C THR A 798 -0.09 17.71 20.88
N HIS A 799 1.22 17.57 20.86
CA HIS A 799 2.03 17.45 19.66
C HIS A 799 1.63 16.20 18.88
N GLU A 800 1.52 15.05 19.55
CA GLU A 800 1.21 13.80 18.88
C GLU A 800 -0.26 13.68 18.44
N ILE A 801 -1.20 14.23 19.21
CA ILE A 801 -2.58 14.32 18.77
C ILE A 801 -2.72 15.34 17.64
N GLY A 802 -1.91 16.41 17.63
CA GLY A 802 -1.81 17.34 16.50
C GLY A 802 -1.44 16.62 15.21
N HIS A 803 -0.36 15.84 15.23
CA HIS A 803 0.05 15.00 14.09
C HIS A 803 -1.02 13.98 13.69
N MET A 804 -1.65 13.30 14.66
CA MET A 804 -2.78 12.39 14.42
C MET A 804 -3.98 13.09 13.75
N LEU A 805 -4.24 14.34 14.12
CA LEU A 805 -5.31 15.16 13.55
C LEU A 805 -4.95 15.80 12.19
N GLY A 806 -3.76 15.52 11.65
CA GLY A 806 -3.28 16.16 10.43
C GLY A 806 -2.99 17.65 10.58
N LEU A 807 -2.88 18.12 11.82
CA LEU A 807 -2.36 19.44 12.15
C LEU A 807 -0.83 19.34 12.01
N GLU A 808 -0.35 19.30 10.77
CA GLU A 808 1.07 19.11 10.49
C GLU A 808 1.91 20.23 11.10
N HIS A 809 3.00 19.86 11.78
CA HIS A 809 4.26 20.60 11.77
C HIS A 809 5.42 19.61 11.79
N THR A 810 5.82 19.11 10.61
CA THR A 810 6.97 18.20 10.52
C THR A 810 8.26 19.00 10.70
N PHE A 811 8.91 18.85 11.86
CA PHE A 811 10.26 19.35 12.05
C PHE A 811 11.23 18.38 11.36
N PHE A 812 11.70 18.75 10.16
CA PHE A 812 12.65 17.93 9.42
C PHE A 812 14.05 18.04 10.04
N ALA A 813 14.68 16.90 10.29
CA ALA A 813 16.05 16.88 10.81
C ALA A 813 17.03 17.54 9.80
N ASP A 814 16.80 17.32 8.50
CA ASP A 814 17.58 17.90 7.42
C ASP A 814 16.82 17.94 6.07
N VAL A 815 17.50 18.43 5.03
CA VAL A 815 16.96 18.57 3.66
C VAL A 815 16.68 17.21 3.01
N LYS A 816 17.32 16.12 3.46
CA LYS A 816 17.10 14.77 2.93
C LYS A 816 15.80 14.20 3.50
N ASP A 817 15.60 14.32 4.80
CA ASP A 817 14.36 13.95 5.53
C ASP A 817 13.13 14.70 4.96
N PHE A 818 13.30 15.98 4.63
CA PHE A 818 12.31 16.79 3.91
C PHE A 818 11.95 16.22 2.53
N ASN A 819 12.94 15.93 1.68
CA ASN A 819 12.68 15.47 0.31
C ASN A 819 12.09 14.05 0.25
N GLU A 820 12.53 13.16 1.16
CA GLU A 820 12.00 11.81 1.30
C GLU A 820 10.53 11.86 1.77
N THR A 821 10.23 12.71 2.75
CA THR A 821 8.86 12.90 3.25
C THR A 821 7.92 13.51 2.20
N ASN A 822 8.38 14.52 1.45
CA ASN A 822 7.58 15.17 0.41
C ASN A 822 7.22 14.26 -0.75
N THR A 823 8.07 13.27 -1.03
CA THR A 823 7.81 12.26 -2.05
C THR A 823 6.65 11.35 -1.65
N SER A 824 6.50 11.04 -0.35
CA SER A 824 5.42 10.18 0.15
C SER A 824 4.12 10.92 0.52
N ILE A 825 4.16 12.22 0.87
CA ILE A 825 2.95 13.04 1.12
C ILE A 825 2.17 13.28 -0.18
N LYS A 826 2.86 13.54 -1.30
CA LYS A 826 2.25 13.76 -2.63
C LYS A 826 1.51 12.52 -3.19
N LEU A 827 1.61 11.38 -2.51
CA LEU A 827 0.95 10.12 -2.83
C LEU A 827 -0.37 9.90 -2.06
N ASN A 828 -0.75 10.75 -1.10
CA ASN A 828 -1.79 10.42 -0.10
C ASN A 828 -2.86 11.51 0.15
N GLU A 829 -3.09 12.40 -0.80
CA GLU A 829 -4.16 13.42 -0.75
C GLU A 829 -5.58 12.83 -0.56
N ASP A 830 -5.78 11.53 -0.84
CA ASP A 830 -7.06 10.84 -0.64
C ASP A 830 -7.35 10.47 0.83
N ASN A 831 -6.30 10.25 1.65
CA ASN A 831 -6.46 9.93 3.08
C ASN A 831 -6.91 11.15 3.90
N ILE A 832 -6.50 12.36 3.47
CA ILE A 832 -6.87 13.63 4.09
C ILE A 832 -8.38 13.88 3.96
N LYS A 833 -8.97 13.58 2.80
CA LYS A 833 -10.43 13.68 2.59
C LYS A 833 -11.22 12.63 3.37
N LEU A 834 -10.66 11.44 3.57
CA LEU A 834 -11.26 10.39 4.40
C LEU A 834 -11.25 10.77 5.89
N PHE A 835 -10.19 11.46 6.32
CA PHE A 835 -10.09 12.01 7.68
C PHE A 835 -11.07 13.16 7.93
N GLU A 836 -11.20 14.10 6.98
CA GLU A 836 -12.21 15.17 7.03
C GLU A 836 -13.66 14.63 7.08
N GLN A 837 -13.93 13.47 6.47
CA GLN A 837 -15.22 12.77 6.53
C GLN A 837 -15.43 11.95 7.82
N ASN A 838 -14.36 11.69 8.58
CA ASN A 838 -14.45 10.99 9.88
C ASN A 838 -14.61 11.98 11.04
N ILE A 839 -14.13 13.22 10.89
CA ILE A 839 -14.34 14.33 11.84
C ILE A 839 -15.71 15.01 11.64
N LYS A 840 -16.20 15.14 10.40
CA LYS A 840 -17.57 15.59 10.09
C LYS A 840 -18.59 14.47 10.31
#